data_AF-A0A8C5AYH8-F1
#
_entry.id   AF-A0A8C5AYH8-F1
#
_cell.length_a   1.000
_cell.length_b   1.000
_cell.length_c   1.000
_cell.angle_alpha   90.00
_cell.angle_beta   90.00
_cell.angle_gamma   90.00
#
_symmetry.space_group_name_H-M   'P 1'
#
loop_
_entity.id
_entity.type
_entity.pdbx_description
1 polymer ?
#
loop_
_entity_poly.entity_id
_entity_poly.type
_entity_poly.pdbx_seq_one_letter_code
_entity_poly.pdbx_strand_id
1 'polypeptide(L)'
;MANTALSDMGRYLKEMVNLLEDGQRELAVEVETGSLSRSSCPGPLQGDGQNVANICHLVQELMCEDTEDGDKQSHNRLQSVGQNGHMALLGHCLTAYLSMLNKDGFRKLTTRILSDTTLWLCRLFRYENSSAFFHEDDREGLVRVCRLVLHTLYEDYASEGYAAFSSAQPIIYQSTSSREGLGQHVCNQLGLALSSLCTVPCNTVFGSQHQMDVALLEKLIKEDLDAGKLPLLLIANAGNSSVDRAYRLGRLKELCVKYSMWLHVEGVSLATLALDDMSSSVKRAVHCDSMTLTLGPWLGLPAVPAVTLYRHEDPALSLAAGLTASQPGEKLRPLALWLSLQLLGNEGIVQKIRHATDLSKQLMERLKTVPSIITSVENDVSSPEVLFRFSQETSSGAYNDLLEGCSTEDRDIMDTFNRWLGERLARLVPVGGVDVVELEDDGTCVRFNPLMTAAGLGTQASDVEVLVEKLLELVPVLSSTLRLREEFRREVQRHSPFLSLMEDLAWPGLGTLRYNPQWFADVLEDKQLQEVEKMNCELMKKLQEQETSILFSSGPEYGTARDRIFVGMATEDLVNEDISHLVNTVAALGREIEEKGKLFENMAEVVQRGILEAQLQLQKDSEKRILEEGVLRQLPVVSSVLNWFSPWEASVNGRTFNLTDGLLDSTEPTYSSKDQTSALHLPDTPTTLSSRLQGRKLFLHSEDAGTVTNPGRDSADTAADEAGVSSMPAAALNTNPFSPSSPGPPSVDADQRPEPHAGPVVRQDDSLTSREGRLDPTAR
;
A
#
# COMPACT_ATOMS: atom_id res chain seq x y z
N MET A 1 45.11 -7.56 -10.24
CA MET A 1 44.50 -6.31 -9.74
C MET A 1 43.11 -6.11 -10.33
N ALA A 2 42.91 -5.61 -11.55
CA ALA A 2 41.55 -5.41 -12.09
C ALA A 2 40.73 -6.71 -12.17
N ASN A 3 41.20 -7.74 -12.88
CA ASN A 3 40.48 -9.02 -13.02
C ASN A 3 40.25 -9.74 -11.67
N THR A 4 41.16 -9.58 -10.70
CA THR A 4 41.01 -10.17 -9.37
C THR A 4 39.90 -9.45 -8.59
N ALA A 5 39.92 -8.10 -8.54
CA ALA A 5 38.87 -7.32 -7.88
C ALA A 5 37.47 -7.54 -8.48
N LEU A 6 37.38 -7.68 -9.82
CA LEU A 6 36.14 -8.06 -10.51
C LEU A 6 35.65 -9.47 -10.12
N SER A 7 36.56 -10.44 -10.04
CA SER A 7 36.22 -11.82 -9.65
C SER A 7 35.79 -11.91 -8.18
N ASP A 8 36.45 -11.16 -7.28
CA ASP A 8 36.07 -11.09 -5.88
C ASP A 8 34.76 -10.34 -5.67
N MET A 9 34.52 -9.22 -6.36
CA MET A 9 33.24 -8.52 -6.31
C MET A 9 32.08 -9.40 -6.79
N GLY A 10 32.24 -10.13 -7.90
CA GLY A 10 31.22 -11.08 -8.38
C GLY A 10 30.97 -12.24 -7.41
N ARG A 11 32.00 -12.67 -6.67
CA ARG A 11 31.89 -13.69 -5.62
C ARG A 11 31.15 -13.15 -4.38
N TYR A 12 31.57 -12.00 -3.84
CA TYR A 12 30.90 -11.38 -2.68
C TYR A 12 29.44 -11.00 -2.98
N LEU A 13 29.14 -10.48 -4.18
CA LEU A 13 27.77 -10.19 -4.60
C LEU A 13 26.92 -11.47 -4.60
N LYS A 14 27.46 -12.59 -5.12
CA LYS A 14 26.76 -13.88 -5.08
C LYS A 14 26.60 -14.41 -3.65
N GLU A 15 27.64 -14.37 -2.83
CA GLU A 15 27.58 -14.78 -1.42
C GLU A 15 26.51 -13.99 -0.64
N MET A 16 26.40 -12.67 -0.87
CA MET A 16 25.42 -11.79 -0.23
C MET A 16 23.99 -11.98 -0.77
N VAL A 17 23.81 -12.13 -2.08
CA VAL A 17 22.48 -12.41 -2.67
C VAL A 17 21.95 -13.76 -2.19
N ASN A 18 22.77 -14.81 -2.23
CA ASN A 18 22.42 -16.12 -1.68
C ASN A 18 21.98 -16.02 -0.22
N LEU A 19 22.71 -15.28 0.63
CA LEU A 19 22.37 -15.11 2.05
C LEU A 19 21.02 -14.40 2.25
N LEU A 20 20.67 -13.44 1.40
CA LEU A 20 19.36 -12.76 1.44
C LEU A 20 18.22 -13.67 0.89
N GLU A 21 18.46 -14.41 -0.19
CA GLU A 21 17.48 -15.34 -0.79
C GLU A 21 17.19 -16.56 0.10
N ASP A 22 18.22 -17.17 0.70
CA ASP A 22 18.06 -18.35 1.57
C ASP A 22 17.51 -17.95 2.95
N GLY A 23 17.88 -16.77 3.48
CA GLY A 23 17.29 -16.24 4.72
C GLY A 23 15.78 -15.98 4.63
N GLN A 24 15.26 -15.64 3.44
CA GLN A 24 13.82 -15.54 3.20
C GLN A 24 13.12 -16.91 3.13
N ARG A 25 13.84 -17.99 2.79
CA ARG A 25 13.27 -19.36 2.76
C ARG A 25 13.14 -19.97 4.15
N GLU A 26 14.09 -19.73 5.04
CA GLU A 26 14.03 -20.25 6.40
C GLU A 26 12.89 -19.59 7.20
N LEU A 27 12.76 -18.26 7.11
CA LEU A 27 11.65 -17.52 7.74
C LEU A 27 10.26 -17.90 7.18
N ALA A 28 10.17 -18.25 5.89
CA ALA A 28 8.92 -18.74 5.29
C ALA A 28 8.43 -20.10 5.87
N VAL A 29 9.28 -20.80 6.65
CA VAL A 29 8.91 -22.01 7.40
C VAL A 29 8.60 -21.67 8.87
N GLU A 30 9.30 -20.71 9.48
CA GLU A 30 9.10 -20.37 10.90
C GLU A 30 7.77 -19.62 11.19
N VAL A 31 7.16 -18.98 10.18
CA VAL A 31 5.85 -18.29 10.30
C VAL A 31 4.70 -19.22 10.70
N GLU A 32 4.81 -20.55 10.52
CA GLU A 32 3.82 -21.51 11.06
C GLU A 32 3.98 -21.75 12.59
N THR A 33 5.04 -21.27 13.23
CA THR A 33 5.44 -21.68 14.60
C THR A 33 5.83 -20.56 15.57
N GLY A 34 4.91 -19.62 15.81
CA GLY A 34 4.82 -18.91 17.11
C GLY A 34 5.26 -17.44 17.14
N SER A 35 4.53 -16.64 17.92
CA SER A 35 4.73 -15.19 18.04
C SER A 35 5.97 -14.83 18.86
N LEU A 36 6.87 -14.03 18.28
CA LEU A 36 7.94 -13.33 18.99
C LEU A 36 7.83 -11.83 18.70
N SER A 37 7.32 -11.05 19.67
CA SER A 37 7.23 -9.60 19.55
C SER A 37 8.62 -8.96 19.45
N ARG A 38 9.00 -8.50 18.24
CA ARG A 38 10.21 -7.72 18.00
C ARG A 38 9.85 -6.26 17.69
N SER A 39 10.57 -5.32 18.27
CA SER A 39 10.43 -3.89 17.94
C SER A 39 11.12 -3.61 16.61
N SER A 40 10.35 -3.67 15.50
CA SER A 40 10.83 -3.64 14.11
C SER A 40 11.67 -2.40 13.71
N CYS A 41 11.62 -1.30 14.46
CA CYS A 41 12.43 -0.11 14.19
C CYS A 41 13.87 -0.20 14.77
N PRO A 42 14.93 -0.12 13.94
CA PRO A 42 16.28 0.08 14.43
C PRO A 42 16.44 1.32 15.31
N GLY A 43 17.27 1.21 16.35
CA GLY A 43 17.71 2.37 17.13
C GLY A 43 18.53 3.36 16.30
N PRO A 44 18.72 4.60 16.80
CA PRO A 44 19.52 5.61 16.11
C PRO A 44 20.97 5.13 15.88
N LEU A 45 21.60 5.66 14.82
CA LEU A 45 22.99 5.35 14.46
C LEU A 45 23.91 5.46 15.67
N GLN A 46 24.57 4.34 16.00
CA GLN A 46 25.44 4.22 17.17
C GLN A 46 26.78 4.93 16.93
N GLY A 47 27.40 5.42 18.00
CA GLY A 47 28.70 6.10 17.92
C GLY A 47 29.88 5.17 17.61
N ASP A 48 29.73 3.88 17.89
CA ASP A 48 30.73 2.84 17.63
C ASP A 48 30.41 2.03 16.38
N GLY A 49 31.45 1.59 15.66
CA GLY A 49 31.31 0.81 14.42
C GLY A 49 30.85 -0.63 14.67
N GLN A 50 29.79 -1.05 13.98
CA GLN A 50 29.26 -2.41 14.05
C GLN A 50 29.99 -3.39 13.11
N ASN A 51 29.89 -4.69 13.42
CA ASN A 51 30.37 -5.76 12.54
C ASN A 51 29.44 -5.88 11.32
N VAL A 52 30.00 -6.18 10.14
CA VAL A 52 29.27 -6.42 8.89
C VAL A 52 28.14 -7.45 9.09
N ALA A 53 28.38 -8.53 9.83
CA ALA A 53 27.35 -9.54 10.11
C ALA A 53 26.13 -8.96 10.85
N ASN A 54 26.34 -8.06 11.80
CA ASN A 54 25.26 -7.38 12.54
C ASN A 54 24.51 -6.41 11.63
N ILE A 55 25.22 -5.70 10.74
CA ILE A 55 24.62 -4.80 9.75
C ILE A 55 23.77 -5.60 8.75
N CYS A 56 24.22 -6.77 8.30
CA CYS A 56 23.44 -7.66 7.44
C CYS A 56 22.15 -8.13 8.14
N HIS A 57 22.24 -8.58 9.41
CA HIS A 57 21.04 -8.95 10.18
C HIS A 57 20.09 -7.77 10.35
N LEU A 58 20.59 -6.55 10.62
CA LEU A 58 19.76 -5.36 10.75
C LEU A 58 19.06 -4.97 9.44
N VAL A 59 19.72 -5.17 8.29
CA VAL A 59 19.11 -4.98 6.96
C VAL A 59 18.09 -6.07 6.66
N GLN A 60 18.35 -7.33 7.05
CA GLN A 60 17.37 -8.42 6.91
C GLN A 60 16.13 -8.17 7.78
N GLU A 61 16.31 -7.71 9.01
CA GLU A 61 15.24 -7.33 9.94
C GLU A 61 14.44 -6.12 9.41
N LEU A 62 15.09 -5.14 8.77
CA LEU A 62 14.43 -4.04 8.03
C LEU A 62 13.71 -4.50 6.75
N MET A 63 14.12 -5.60 6.14
CA MET A 63 13.42 -6.20 4.98
C MET A 63 12.25 -7.09 5.40
N CYS A 64 12.18 -7.47 6.68
CA CYS A 64 11.08 -8.17 7.32
C CYS A 64 10.26 -7.18 8.14
N GLU A 65 9.54 -6.29 7.45
CA GLU A 65 8.46 -5.51 8.07
C GLU A 65 7.36 -6.48 8.53
N ASP A 66 7.39 -6.82 9.82
CA ASP A 66 6.25 -7.36 10.55
C ASP A 66 5.14 -6.30 10.52
N THR A 67 4.24 -6.43 9.54
CA THR A 67 2.94 -5.76 9.58
C THR A 67 2.13 -6.39 10.70
N GLU A 68 2.16 -5.78 11.89
CA GLU A 68 1.21 -6.11 12.97
C GLU A 68 -0.25 -5.79 12.54
N ASP A 69 -0.41 -4.94 11.51
CA ASP A 69 -1.65 -4.71 10.77
C ASP A 69 -2.09 -5.95 9.97
N GLY A 70 -3.37 -6.33 10.07
CA GLY A 70 -3.93 -7.45 9.29
C GLY A 70 -4.03 -7.20 7.77
N ASP A 71 -3.69 -6.00 7.29
CA ASP A 71 -3.92 -5.54 5.94
C ASP A 71 -2.88 -6.06 4.94
N LYS A 72 -3.21 -7.20 4.31
CA LYS A 72 -2.54 -7.71 3.09
C LYS A 72 -2.87 -6.84 1.87
N GLN A 73 -2.55 -5.54 1.91
CA GLN A 73 -2.77 -4.57 0.84
C GLN A 73 -1.50 -3.94 0.24
N SER A 74 -0.33 -4.17 0.83
CA SER A 74 0.93 -4.14 0.06
C SER A 74 1.91 -5.20 0.55
N HIS A 75 1.84 -6.39 -0.05
CA HIS A 75 3.06 -7.22 -0.10
C HIS A 75 4.13 -6.38 -0.80
N ASN A 76 5.19 -6.02 -0.07
CA ASN A 76 6.43 -5.53 -0.65
C ASN A 76 6.97 -6.65 -1.55
N ARG A 77 6.53 -6.62 -2.83
CA ARG A 77 6.88 -7.62 -3.86
C ARG A 77 8.36 -7.42 -4.18
N LEU A 78 9.25 -7.96 -3.34
CA LEU A 78 10.65 -8.15 -3.66
C LEU A 78 10.71 -9.14 -4.82
N GLN A 79 10.59 -8.61 -6.03
CA GLN A 79 10.59 -9.38 -7.26
C GLN A 79 11.84 -10.25 -7.23
N SER A 80 11.67 -11.57 -7.31
CA SER A 80 12.82 -12.48 -7.27
C SER A 80 13.80 -12.05 -8.36
N VAL A 81 15.06 -11.84 -7.97
CA VAL A 81 16.02 -11.16 -8.84
C VAL A 81 16.47 -12.15 -9.90
N GLY A 82 15.62 -12.32 -10.91
CA GLY A 82 15.84 -13.26 -12.01
C GLY A 82 17.19 -12.98 -12.67
N GLN A 83 17.73 -13.96 -13.39
CA GLN A 83 19.12 -13.96 -13.87
C GLN A 83 19.56 -12.68 -14.63
N ASN A 84 18.62 -11.93 -15.19
CA ASN A 84 18.84 -10.62 -15.82
C ASN A 84 19.04 -9.46 -14.82
N GLY A 85 18.29 -9.45 -13.70
CA GLY A 85 18.39 -8.46 -12.65
C GLY A 85 19.70 -8.53 -11.88
N HIS A 86 20.31 -9.71 -11.76
CA HIS A 86 21.67 -9.88 -11.25
C HIS A 86 22.71 -9.07 -12.05
N MET A 87 22.49 -8.87 -13.36
CA MET A 87 23.38 -8.06 -14.21
C MET A 87 23.21 -6.55 -13.95
N ALA A 88 21.98 -6.10 -13.69
CA ALA A 88 21.72 -4.73 -13.26
C ALA A 88 22.38 -4.45 -11.90
N LEU A 89 22.17 -5.33 -10.91
CA LEU A 89 22.78 -5.24 -9.58
C LEU A 89 24.32 -5.19 -9.65
N LEU A 90 24.94 -6.08 -10.43
CA LEU A 90 26.37 -6.04 -10.71
C LEU A 90 26.79 -4.71 -11.36
N GLY A 91 25.98 -4.15 -12.26
CA GLY A 91 26.19 -2.83 -12.85
C GLY A 91 26.17 -1.67 -11.85
N HIS A 92 25.33 -1.73 -10.81
CA HIS A 92 25.36 -0.73 -9.73
C HIS A 92 26.62 -0.87 -8.85
N CYS A 93 27.02 -2.09 -8.49
CA CYS A 93 28.28 -2.32 -7.77
C CYS A 93 29.51 -1.88 -8.58
N LEU A 94 29.51 -2.14 -9.89
CA LEU A 94 30.55 -1.66 -10.81
C LEU A 94 30.49 -0.14 -11.00
N THR A 95 29.32 0.50 -10.95
CA THR A 95 29.20 1.97 -10.99
C THR A 95 29.96 2.63 -9.83
N ALA A 96 29.80 2.09 -8.61
CA ALA A 96 30.55 2.56 -7.44
C ALA A 96 32.06 2.36 -7.61
N TYR A 97 32.50 1.17 -8.05
CA TYR A 97 33.93 0.88 -8.26
C TYR A 97 34.56 1.72 -9.38
N LEU A 98 33.89 1.87 -10.52
CA LEU A 98 34.40 2.61 -11.67
C LEU A 98 34.44 4.12 -11.42
N SER A 99 33.64 4.64 -10.50
CA SER A 99 33.72 6.03 -10.02
C SER A 99 35.05 6.37 -9.31
N MET A 100 35.83 5.35 -8.89
CA MET A 100 37.17 5.52 -8.31
C MET A 100 38.30 5.54 -9.36
N LEU A 101 38.01 5.40 -10.65
CA LEU A 101 39.03 5.36 -11.71
C LEU A 101 39.69 6.73 -11.98
N ASN A 102 40.86 6.68 -12.61
CA ASN A 102 41.53 7.89 -13.10
C ASN A 102 40.70 8.60 -14.19
N LYS A 103 40.76 9.93 -14.21
CA LYS A 103 39.88 10.78 -15.05
C LYS A 103 39.90 10.40 -16.54
N ASP A 104 41.03 9.98 -17.08
CA ASP A 104 41.16 9.65 -18.51
C ASP A 104 40.68 8.24 -18.86
N GLY A 105 40.85 7.25 -17.96
CA GLY A 105 40.23 5.93 -18.11
C GLY A 105 38.71 6.02 -17.95
N PHE A 106 38.26 6.73 -16.92
CA PHE A 106 36.86 7.05 -16.66
C PHE A 106 36.17 7.70 -17.89
N ARG A 107 36.77 8.76 -18.46
CA ARG A 107 36.24 9.46 -19.65
C ARG A 107 36.12 8.54 -20.86
N LYS A 108 37.15 7.74 -21.16
CA LYS A 108 37.13 6.81 -22.30
C LYS A 108 36.04 5.73 -22.13
N LEU A 109 35.91 5.19 -20.92
CA LEU A 109 34.91 4.17 -20.60
C LEU A 109 33.48 4.71 -20.69
N THR A 110 33.19 5.82 -19.98
CA THR A 110 31.85 6.45 -19.97
C THR A 110 31.42 6.92 -21.35
N THR A 111 32.31 7.55 -22.13
CA THR A 111 31.99 7.98 -23.51
C THR A 111 31.69 6.77 -24.40
N ARG A 112 32.40 5.64 -24.22
CA ARG A 112 32.11 4.41 -24.97
C ARG A 112 30.76 3.82 -24.57
N ILE A 113 30.47 3.64 -23.27
CA ILE A 113 29.19 3.09 -22.79
C ILE A 113 28.02 3.96 -23.27
N LEU A 114 28.10 5.27 -23.07
CA LEU A 114 27.04 6.21 -23.47
C LEU A 114 26.76 6.14 -24.98
N SER A 115 27.82 6.18 -25.81
CA SER A 115 27.70 6.09 -27.27
C SER A 115 27.14 4.74 -27.74
N ASP A 116 27.62 3.64 -27.15
CA ASP A 116 27.21 2.27 -27.51
C ASP A 116 25.74 2.04 -27.13
N THR A 117 25.34 2.38 -25.90
CA THR A 117 23.95 2.31 -25.41
C THR A 117 23.02 3.18 -26.25
N THR A 118 23.40 4.41 -26.55
CA THR A 118 22.60 5.33 -27.39
C THR A 118 22.38 4.71 -28.76
N LEU A 119 23.44 4.36 -29.49
CA LEU A 119 23.34 3.76 -30.83
C LEU A 119 22.53 2.45 -30.84
N TRP A 120 22.59 1.68 -29.77
CA TRP A 120 21.85 0.42 -29.64
C TRP A 120 20.34 0.66 -29.46
N LEU A 121 19.96 1.58 -28.56
CA LEU A 121 18.56 1.98 -28.36
C LEU A 121 17.97 2.69 -29.59
N CYS A 122 18.72 3.59 -30.24
CA CYS A 122 18.30 4.24 -31.49
C CYS A 122 17.98 3.21 -32.59
N ARG A 123 18.71 2.09 -32.65
CA ARG A 123 18.44 0.99 -33.60
C ARG A 123 17.24 0.15 -33.21
N LEU A 124 17.17 -0.31 -31.95
CA LEU A 124 16.08 -1.14 -31.45
C LEU A 124 14.72 -0.44 -31.59
N PHE A 125 14.64 0.84 -31.20
CA PHE A 125 13.41 1.65 -31.28
C PHE A 125 13.25 2.38 -32.62
N ARG A 126 14.12 2.08 -33.61
CA ARG A 126 14.12 2.65 -34.97
C ARG A 126 14.20 4.18 -35.03
N TYR A 127 14.65 4.81 -33.94
CA TYR A 127 14.68 6.25 -33.74
C TYR A 127 16.01 6.84 -34.19
N GLU A 128 16.17 7.00 -35.51
CA GLU A 128 17.42 7.46 -36.13
C GLU A 128 17.80 8.91 -35.77
N ASN A 129 19.11 9.17 -35.81
CA ASN A 129 19.78 10.47 -35.61
C ASN A 129 19.40 11.21 -34.31
N SER A 130 19.26 10.45 -33.23
CA SER A 130 18.89 10.96 -31.90
C SER A 130 20.02 10.82 -30.87
N SER A 131 19.97 11.64 -29.84
CA SER A 131 20.75 11.51 -28.60
C SER A 131 19.88 10.90 -27.49
N ALA A 132 20.52 10.29 -26.49
CA ALA A 132 19.84 9.73 -25.33
C ALA A 132 20.29 10.42 -24.03
N PHE A 133 19.33 10.76 -23.18
CA PHE A 133 19.55 11.21 -21.81
C PHE A 133 19.03 10.16 -20.82
N PHE A 134 19.79 9.91 -19.74
CA PHE A 134 19.56 8.80 -18.80
C PHE A 134 19.31 9.35 -17.39
N HIS A 135 18.15 9.02 -16.83
CA HIS A 135 17.61 9.62 -15.61
C HIS A 135 17.04 8.56 -14.66
N GLU A 136 16.92 8.94 -13.38
CA GLU A 136 16.46 8.06 -12.29
C GLU A 136 14.98 8.28 -11.96
N ASP A 137 14.46 9.49 -12.20
CA ASP A 137 13.03 9.82 -12.16
C ASP A 137 12.56 10.04 -13.61
N ASP A 138 11.63 9.21 -14.10
CA ASP A 138 11.04 9.27 -15.45
C ASP A 138 10.75 10.69 -15.96
N ARG A 139 10.32 11.56 -15.04
CA ARG A 139 9.86 12.93 -15.32
C ARG A 139 11.01 13.88 -15.64
N GLU A 140 12.22 13.60 -15.14
CA GLU A 140 13.39 14.45 -15.35
C GLU A 140 13.70 14.61 -16.84
N GLY A 141 13.61 13.52 -17.62
CA GLY A 141 13.88 13.55 -19.04
C GLY A 141 12.98 14.53 -19.82
N LEU A 142 11.69 14.60 -19.47
CA LEU A 142 10.76 15.57 -20.04
C LEU A 142 11.09 17.00 -19.59
N VAL A 143 11.43 17.22 -18.31
CA VAL A 143 11.86 18.55 -17.82
C VAL A 143 13.08 19.08 -18.59
N ARG A 144 14.09 18.23 -18.83
CA ARG A 144 15.29 18.61 -19.60
C ARG A 144 14.96 18.87 -21.08
N VAL A 145 14.05 18.11 -21.70
CA VAL A 145 13.52 18.38 -23.05
C VAL A 145 12.77 19.71 -23.11
N CYS A 146 11.85 19.99 -22.18
CA CYS A 146 11.13 21.26 -22.14
C CYS A 146 12.10 22.45 -21.98
N ARG A 147 13.17 22.30 -21.18
CA ARG A 147 14.23 23.31 -21.05
C ARG A 147 15.02 23.52 -22.34
N LEU A 148 15.28 22.46 -23.11
CA LEU A 148 15.88 22.57 -24.45
C LEU A 148 14.97 23.39 -25.38
N VAL A 149 13.67 23.07 -25.44
CA VAL A 149 12.72 23.80 -26.29
C VAL A 149 12.60 25.28 -25.87
N LEU A 150 12.65 25.58 -24.57
CA LEU A 150 12.71 26.97 -24.08
C LEU A 150 13.98 27.69 -24.56
N HIS A 151 15.17 27.08 -24.47
CA HIS A 151 16.41 27.67 -24.98
C HIS A 151 16.44 27.81 -26.52
N THR A 152 15.70 26.98 -27.25
CA THR A 152 15.62 27.06 -28.73
C THR A 152 14.60 28.12 -29.21
N LEU A 153 13.60 28.48 -28.40
CA LEU A 153 12.54 29.44 -28.76
C LEU A 153 12.68 30.82 -28.09
N TYR A 154 13.42 30.93 -26.99
CA TYR A 154 13.66 32.18 -26.27
C TYR A 154 15.18 32.39 -26.10
N GLU A 155 15.79 33.16 -27.00
CA GLU A 155 17.25 33.42 -26.98
C GLU A 155 17.71 34.01 -25.64
N ASP A 156 16.95 34.99 -25.11
CA ASP A 156 17.24 35.66 -23.83
C ASP A 156 16.95 34.80 -22.58
N TYR A 157 16.35 33.61 -22.70
CA TYR A 157 16.04 32.76 -21.53
C TYR A 157 17.31 32.33 -20.77
N ALA A 158 18.46 32.24 -21.46
CA ALA A 158 19.74 31.91 -20.83
C ALA A 158 20.33 33.05 -19.97
N SER A 159 19.93 34.31 -20.21
CA SER A 159 20.44 35.52 -19.54
C SER A 159 19.43 36.14 -18.59
N GLU A 160 18.17 36.25 -18.99
CA GLU A 160 17.09 36.90 -18.24
C GLU A 160 16.18 35.92 -17.50
N GLY A 161 16.28 34.62 -17.80
CA GLY A 161 15.46 33.58 -17.19
C GLY A 161 13.97 33.84 -17.37
N TYR A 162 13.21 33.86 -16.27
CA TYR A 162 11.75 34.06 -16.29
C TYR A 162 11.32 35.37 -16.98
N ALA A 163 12.14 36.42 -16.96
CA ALA A 163 11.76 37.71 -17.55
C ALA A 163 11.60 37.64 -19.08
N ALA A 164 12.26 36.70 -19.77
CA ALA A 164 12.11 36.49 -21.22
C ALA A 164 10.65 36.15 -21.61
N PHE A 165 9.89 35.52 -20.71
CA PHE A 165 8.47 35.18 -20.91
C PHE A 165 7.51 36.37 -20.81
N SER A 166 8.02 37.59 -20.54
CA SER A 166 7.22 38.82 -20.58
C SER A 166 6.79 39.21 -22.00
N SER A 167 7.45 38.64 -23.02
CA SER A 167 7.17 38.88 -24.44
C SER A 167 6.02 38.02 -24.97
N ALA A 168 6.08 36.72 -24.68
CA ALA A 168 5.03 35.73 -24.91
C ALA A 168 5.11 34.65 -23.82
N GLN A 169 3.96 34.20 -23.33
CA GLN A 169 3.90 33.13 -22.34
C GLN A 169 4.01 31.75 -23.02
N PRO A 170 4.93 30.86 -22.62
CA PRO A 170 4.97 29.50 -23.15
C PRO A 170 3.76 28.68 -22.65
N ILE A 171 3.16 27.87 -23.53
CA ILE A 171 2.08 26.91 -23.21
C ILE A 171 2.52 25.47 -23.50
N ILE A 172 2.39 24.59 -22.52
CA ILE A 172 2.57 23.13 -22.63
C ILE A 172 1.18 22.49 -22.69
N TYR A 173 0.95 21.64 -23.68
CA TYR A 173 -0.31 20.91 -23.87
C TYR A 173 -0.15 19.46 -23.40
N GLN A 174 -1.15 18.95 -22.68
CA GLN A 174 -1.24 17.54 -22.27
C GLN A 174 -2.67 17.01 -22.46
N SER A 175 -2.84 15.68 -22.49
CA SER A 175 -4.17 15.05 -22.44
C SER A 175 -4.69 15.02 -20.99
N THR A 176 -6.00 14.85 -20.76
CA THR A 176 -6.48 14.41 -19.43
C THR A 176 -5.94 13.01 -19.11
N SER A 177 -5.86 12.13 -20.12
CA SER A 177 -5.26 10.78 -20.03
C SER A 177 -3.71 10.73 -19.95
N SER A 178 -3.06 11.83 -19.55
CA SER A 178 -1.62 11.89 -19.24
C SER A 178 -1.32 11.46 -17.81
N ARG A 179 -0.06 11.13 -17.48
CA ARG A 179 0.36 10.78 -16.11
C ARG A 179 0.00 11.91 -15.13
N GLU A 180 -0.68 11.57 -14.03
CA GLU A 180 -1.10 12.55 -13.01
C GLU A 180 0.06 13.40 -12.49
N GLY A 181 -0.22 14.69 -12.27
CA GLY A 181 0.76 15.66 -11.78
C GLY A 181 1.94 15.95 -12.73
N LEU A 182 2.07 15.29 -13.89
CA LEU A 182 3.22 15.43 -14.79
C LEU A 182 3.41 16.88 -15.26
N GLY A 183 2.39 17.48 -15.86
CA GLY A 183 2.44 18.88 -16.31
C GLY A 183 2.71 19.87 -15.19
N GLN A 184 2.16 19.63 -13.98
CA GLN A 184 2.41 20.45 -12.80
C GLN A 184 3.86 20.33 -12.30
N HIS A 185 4.40 19.11 -12.26
CA HIS A 185 5.81 18.85 -11.94
C HIS A 185 6.73 19.55 -12.95
N VAL A 186 6.45 19.44 -14.26
CA VAL A 186 7.22 20.12 -15.30
C VAL A 186 7.18 21.64 -15.14
N CYS A 187 6.02 22.23 -14.86
CA CYS A 187 5.92 23.67 -14.59
C CYS A 187 6.77 24.07 -13.36
N ASN A 188 6.63 23.34 -12.25
CA ASN A 188 7.35 23.61 -11.00
C ASN A 188 8.89 23.51 -11.18
N GLN A 189 9.38 22.51 -11.92
CA GLN A 189 10.82 22.31 -12.18
C GLN A 189 11.44 23.31 -13.19
N LEU A 190 10.60 24.07 -13.90
CA LEU A 190 11.02 25.10 -14.85
C LEU A 190 10.72 26.53 -14.36
N GLY A 191 10.05 26.68 -13.21
CA GLY A 191 9.59 27.98 -12.71
C GLY A 191 8.44 28.59 -13.53
N LEU A 192 7.70 27.78 -14.30
CA LEU A 192 6.55 28.24 -15.08
C LEU A 192 5.30 28.30 -14.19
N ALA A 193 4.45 29.31 -14.41
CA ALA A 193 3.16 29.41 -13.73
C ALA A 193 2.19 28.34 -14.27
N LEU A 194 1.26 27.83 -13.44
CA LEU A 194 0.32 26.78 -13.86
C LEU A 194 -0.62 27.20 -15.01
N SER A 195 -0.78 28.51 -15.24
CA SER A 195 -1.42 29.08 -16.44
C SER A 195 -0.70 28.75 -17.76
N SER A 196 0.54 28.26 -17.70
CA SER A 196 1.31 27.74 -18.84
C SER A 196 1.01 26.27 -19.14
N LEU A 197 0.07 25.63 -18.42
CA LEU A 197 -0.35 24.26 -18.67
C LEU A 197 -1.78 24.23 -19.24
N CYS A 198 -1.93 23.70 -20.45
CA CYS A 198 -3.22 23.46 -21.09
C CYS A 198 -3.53 21.95 -21.08
N THR A 199 -4.45 21.53 -20.20
CA THR A 199 -4.98 20.16 -20.25
C THR A 199 -6.12 20.11 -21.25
N VAL A 200 -5.99 19.28 -22.28
CA VAL A 200 -6.99 19.11 -23.34
C VAL A 200 -7.85 17.88 -23.02
N PRO A 201 -9.19 18.04 -22.94
CA PRO A 201 -10.11 16.93 -22.76
C PRO A 201 -9.98 15.83 -23.82
N CYS A 202 -10.27 14.61 -23.39
CA CYS A 202 -10.58 13.51 -24.29
C CYS A 202 -11.96 13.71 -24.94
N ASN A 203 -12.11 13.14 -26.14
CA ASN A 203 -13.35 13.15 -26.90
C ASN A 203 -14.37 12.19 -26.28
N THR A 204 -15.61 12.63 -26.09
CA THR A 204 -16.69 11.81 -25.51
C THR A 204 -17.55 11.09 -26.56
N VAL A 205 -17.32 11.31 -27.86
CA VAL A 205 -18.14 10.74 -28.94
C VAL A 205 -17.95 9.22 -29.05
N PHE A 206 -19.08 8.50 -29.11
CA PHE A 206 -19.25 7.04 -29.13
C PHE A 206 -18.12 6.26 -29.85
N GLY A 207 -17.50 5.33 -29.11
CA GLY A 207 -16.37 4.52 -29.59
C GLY A 207 -15.04 5.28 -29.70
N SER A 208 -15.00 6.57 -29.38
CA SER A 208 -13.77 7.38 -29.31
C SER A 208 -13.59 8.15 -28.00
N GLN A 209 -14.19 7.61 -26.93
CA GLN A 209 -13.88 7.90 -25.53
C GLN A 209 -12.35 7.85 -25.28
N HIS A 210 -11.88 8.54 -24.23
CA HIS A 210 -10.48 8.60 -23.76
C HIS A 210 -9.36 9.03 -24.74
N GLN A 211 -9.68 9.33 -26.01
CA GLN A 211 -8.74 9.89 -26.98
C GLN A 211 -8.71 11.41 -26.90
N MET A 212 -7.52 12.02 -26.77
CA MET A 212 -7.33 13.47 -26.84
C MET A 212 -8.03 14.07 -28.08
N ASP A 213 -8.91 15.07 -27.92
CA ASP A 213 -9.59 15.66 -29.07
C ASP A 213 -8.66 16.58 -29.88
N VAL A 214 -8.23 16.05 -31.02
CA VAL A 214 -7.39 16.72 -32.03
C VAL A 214 -8.05 17.98 -32.61
N ALA A 215 -9.38 18.08 -32.63
CA ALA A 215 -10.10 19.27 -33.11
C ALA A 215 -10.15 20.38 -32.04
N LEU A 216 -10.45 20.02 -30.79
CA LEU A 216 -10.37 20.93 -29.64
C LEU A 216 -8.94 21.41 -29.39
N LEU A 217 -7.92 20.54 -29.50
CA LEU A 217 -6.51 20.93 -29.47
C LEU A 217 -6.18 22.01 -30.52
N GLU A 218 -6.58 21.80 -31.79
CA GLU A 218 -6.34 22.80 -32.84
C GLU A 218 -7.12 24.11 -32.59
N LYS A 219 -8.25 24.06 -31.89
CA LYS A 219 -8.98 25.26 -31.46
C LYS A 219 -8.23 26.00 -30.34
N LEU A 220 -7.84 25.31 -29.28
CA LEU A 220 -7.12 25.87 -28.12
C LEU A 220 -5.79 26.51 -28.54
N ILE A 221 -5.02 25.86 -29.42
CA ILE A 221 -3.79 26.43 -29.98
C ILE A 221 -4.04 27.78 -30.67
N LYS A 222 -5.17 27.96 -31.37
CA LYS A 222 -5.52 29.24 -32.01
C LYS A 222 -5.93 30.28 -30.98
N GLU A 223 -6.75 29.92 -30.00
CA GLU A 223 -7.17 30.82 -28.93
C GLU A 223 -5.98 31.30 -28.09
N ASP A 224 -4.96 30.46 -27.86
CA ASP A 224 -3.71 30.84 -27.20
C ASP A 224 -2.80 31.71 -28.08
N LEU A 225 -2.70 31.44 -29.38
CA LEU A 225 -1.96 32.29 -30.35
C LEU A 225 -2.62 33.68 -30.52
N ASP A 226 -3.95 33.74 -30.63
CA ASP A 226 -4.72 34.98 -30.70
C ASP A 226 -4.63 35.79 -29.39
N ALA A 227 -4.40 35.10 -28.26
CA ALA A 227 -4.09 35.72 -26.96
C ALA A 227 -2.61 36.12 -26.76
N GLY A 228 -1.75 35.95 -27.79
CA GLY A 228 -0.34 36.35 -27.74
C GLY A 228 0.57 35.40 -26.96
N LYS A 229 0.15 34.15 -26.73
CA LYS A 229 0.96 33.11 -26.09
C LYS A 229 1.71 32.28 -27.13
N LEU A 230 2.75 31.57 -26.70
CA LEU A 230 3.57 30.70 -27.56
C LEU A 230 3.32 29.22 -27.25
N PRO A 231 2.68 28.45 -28.16
CA PRO A 231 2.63 26.99 -28.09
C PRO A 231 4.04 26.38 -28.07
N LEU A 232 4.43 25.77 -26.94
CA LEU A 232 5.79 25.27 -26.71
C LEU A 232 5.92 23.79 -27.13
N LEU A 233 5.13 22.93 -26.49
CA LEU A 233 5.30 21.48 -26.53
C LEU A 233 3.94 20.78 -26.31
N LEU A 234 3.74 19.67 -27.01
CA LEU A 234 2.66 18.72 -26.79
C LEU A 234 3.21 17.43 -26.17
N ILE A 235 2.66 17.05 -25.02
CA ILE A 235 2.85 15.75 -24.37
C ILE A 235 1.77 14.80 -24.89
N ALA A 236 2.13 13.87 -25.77
CA ALA A 236 1.25 12.78 -26.18
C ALA A 236 1.55 11.52 -25.35
N ASN A 237 0.50 10.84 -24.89
CA ASN A 237 0.61 9.50 -24.31
C ASN A 237 0.50 8.44 -25.43
N ALA A 238 1.00 7.23 -25.20
CA ALA A 238 0.99 6.12 -26.16
C ALA A 238 0.76 4.79 -25.43
N GLY A 239 -0.50 4.37 -25.38
CA GLY A 239 -0.94 3.31 -24.46
C GLY A 239 -1.02 3.80 -23.02
N ASN A 240 -2.11 4.50 -22.71
CA ASN A 240 -2.68 4.55 -21.37
C ASN A 240 -4.06 3.88 -21.38
N SER A 241 -4.49 3.46 -20.21
CA SER A 241 -5.25 2.23 -20.02
C SER A 241 -6.77 2.46 -20.03
N SER A 242 -7.32 3.13 -21.05
CA SER A 242 -8.78 3.36 -21.10
C SER A 242 -9.40 3.33 -22.50
N VAL A 243 -8.97 4.16 -23.46
CA VAL A 243 -9.07 3.90 -24.92
C VAL A 243 -8.03 4.77 -25.65
N ASP A 244 -7.03 4.11 -26.24
CA ASP A 244 -6.18 4.68 -27.29
C ASP A 244 -6.45 3.88 -28.57
N ARG A 245 -7.32 4.40 -29.45
CA ARG A 245 -7.43 3.90 -30.84
C ARG A 245 -6.18 4.31 -31.62
N ALA A 246 -5.08 3.63 -31.31
CA ALA A 246 -3.79 3.67 -31.99
C ALA A 246 -3.50 5.08 -32.55
N TYR A 247 -3.21 6.04 -31.66
CA TYR A 247 -3.22 7.48 -31.91
C TYR A 247 -2.90 7.88 -33.35
N ARG A 248 -3.59 8.92 -33.82
CA ARG A 248 -3.18 9.68 -35.01
C ARG A 248 -1.91 10.50 -34.72
N LEU A 249 -0.82 9.88 -34.24
CA LEU A 249 0.48 10.50 -34.00
C LEU A 249 1.01 11.21 -35.26
N GLY A 250 0.68 10.68 -36.45
CA GLY A 250 0.88 11.40 -37.71
C GLY A 250 0.14 12.75 -37.77
N ARG A 251 -1.15 12.78 -37.44
CA ARG A 251 -1.97 14.02 -37.42
C ARG A 251 -1.61 14.96 -36.26
N LEU A 252 -1.19 14.43 -35.11
CA LEU A 252 -0.61 15.24 -34.02
C LEU A 252 0.72 15.85 -34.46
N LYS A 253 1.60 15.08 -35.14
CA LYS A 253 2.85 15.62 -35.70
C LYS A 253 2.59 16.61 -36.84
N GLU A 254 1.58 16.40 -37.68
CA GLU A 254 1.11 17.38 -38.68
C GLU A 254 0.69 18.70 -38.02
N LEU A 255 -0.04 18.66 -36.88
CA LEU A 255 -0.37 19.85 -36.10
C LEU A 255 0.87 20.49 -35.45
N CYS A 256 1.75 19.71 -34.83
CA CYS A 256 2.98 20.22 -34.24
C CYS A 256 3.88 20.90 -35.29
N VAL A 257 4.02 20.32 -36.49
CA VAL A 257 4.74 20.93 -37.61
C VAL A 257 4.02 22.20 -38.13
N LYS A 258 2.68 22.20 -38.17
CA LYS A 258 1.88 23.37 -38.60
C LYS A 258 2.02 24.58 -37.66
N TYR A 259 2.19 24.35 -36.36
CA TYR A 259 2.27 25.40 -35.33
C TYR A 259 3.67 25.52 -34.69
N SER A 260 4.70 24.91 -35.29
CA SER A 260 6.09 24.92 -34.80
C SER A 260 6.29 24.44 -33.35
N MET A 261 5.42 23.54 -32.87
CA MET A 261 5.47 22.96 -31.54
C MET A 261 6.34 21.70 -31.49
N TRP A 262 6.95 21.43 -30.35
CA TRP A 262 7.62 20.15 -30.09
C TRP A 262 6.62 19.02 -29.81
N LEU A 263 6.84 17.82 -30.33
CA LEU A 263 6.07 16.61 -29.96
C LEU A 263 6.92 15.68 -29.08
N HIS A 264 6.52 15.55 -27.81
CA HIS A 264 7.00 14.51 -26.91
C HIS A 264 6.02 13.33 -26.88
N VAL A 265 6.54 12.10 -26.79
CA VAL A 265 5.73 10.88 -26.61
C VAL A 265 6.22 10.04 -25.43
N GLU A 266 5.34 9.81 -24.46
CA GLU A 266 5.54 8.88 -23.34
C GLU A 266 4.54 7.73 -23.47
N GLY A 267 4.83 6.54 -22.92
CA GLY A 267 3.81 5.50 -22.73
C GLY A 267 4.26 4.05 -22.98
N VAL A 268 3.44 3.12 -22.49
CA VAL A 268 3.73 1.66 -22.46
C VAL A 268 3.83 1.08 -23.87
N SER A 269 3.00 1.54 -24.82
CA SER A 269 2.99 1.03 -26.18
C SER A 269 4.25 1.36 -26.99
N LEU A 270 5.10 2.28 -26.52
CA LEU A 270 6.40 2.57 -27.16
C LEU A 270 7.32 1.34 -27.18
N ALA A 271 7.17 0.38 -26.26
CA ALA A 271 7.91 -0.88 -26.32
C ALA A 271 7.66 -1.65 -27.63
N THR A 272 6.46 -1.55 -28.21
CA THR A 272 6.12 -2.24 -29.47
C THR A 272 6.89 -1.71 -30.69
N LEU A 273 7.59 -0.56 -30.58
CA LEU A 273 8.56 -0.08 -31.60
C LEU A 273 9.66 -1.12 -31.91
N ALA A 274 10.03 -1.94 -30.92
CA ALA A 274 11.02 -3.01 -31.04
C ALA A 274 10.52 -4.24 -31.81
N LEU A 275 9.22 -4.36 -32.09
CA LEU A 275 8.63 -5.49 -32.81
C LEU A 275 8.48 -5.19 -34.30
N ASP A 276 8.61 -6.20 -35.17
CA ASP A 276 8.39 -6.03 -36.62
C ASP A 276 6.90 -5.85 -36.97
N ASP A 277 6.06 -6.70 -36.36
CA ASP A 277 4.60 -6.76 -36.54
C ASP A 277 3.85 -5.74 -35.65
N MET A 278 4.36 -4.51 -35.63
CA MET A 278 3.83 -3.38 -34.86
C MET A 278 2.79 -2.55 -35.66
N SER A 279 1.84 -1.92 -34.95
CA SER A 279 0.75 -1.12 -35.56
C SER A 279 1.24 0.08 -36.38
N SER A 280 0.53 0.41 -37.46
CA SER A 280 0.87 1.51 -38.39
C SER A 280 0.80 2.91 -37.76
N SER A 281 0.22 3.04 -36.58
CA SER A 281 0.21 4.27 -35.80
C SER A 281 1.45 4.40 -34.92
N VAL A 282 1.84 3.33 -34.21
CA VAL A 282 3.07 3.32 -33.40
C VAL A 282 4.31 3.47 -34.29
N LYS A 283 4.28 2.97 -35.54
CA LYS A 283 5.32 3.27 -36.56
C LYS A 283 5.55 4.77 -36.77
N ARG A 284 4.59 5.64 -36.46
CA ARG A 284 4.70 7.10 -36.58
C ARG A 284 5.24 7.78 -35.32
N ALA A 285 5.32 7.10 -34.17
CA ALA A 285 6.03 7.60 -33.00
C ALA A 285 7.53 7.82 -33.31
N VAL A 286 8.09 7.09 -34.27
CA VAL A 286 9.45 7.31 -34.81
C VAL A 286 9.64 8.74 -35.38
N HIS A 287 8.56 9.46 -35.70
CA HIS A 287 8.57 10.84 -36.19
C HIS A 287 8.27 11.90 -35.12
N CYS A 288 8.27 11.57 -33.83
CA CYS A 288 8.31 12.56 -32.77
C CYS A 288 9.67 13.30 -32.71
N ASP A 289 9.76 14.29 -31.82
CA ASP A 289 10.99 15.06 -31.59
C ASP A 289 11.73 14.56 -30.33
N SER A 290 10.99 14.05 -29.35
CA SER A 290 11.53 13.19 -28.29
C SER A 290 10.53 12.15 -27.76
N MET A 291 11.04 11.08 -27.16
CA MET A 291 10.24 10.04 -26.49
C MET A 291 10.91 9.54 -25.21
N THR A 292 10.12 9.09 -24.23
CA THR A 292 10.62 8.51 -22.97
C THR A 292 10.32 7.02 -22.86
N LEU A 293 11.35 6.24 -22.52
CA LEU A 293 11.37 4.78 -22.52
C LEU A 293 11.71 4.25 -21.11
N THR A 294 10.74 3.59 -20.47
CA THR A 294 10.87 3.00 -19.12
C THR A 294 11.35 1.55 -19.21
N LEU A 295 12.59 1.36 -19.66
CA LEU A 295 13.15 0.04 -20.01
C LEU A 295 13.27 -0.93 -18.82
N GLY A 296 13.36 -0.42 -17.58
CA GLY A 296 13.51 -1.25 -16.37
C GLY A 296 12.32 -2.20 -16.17
N PRO A 297 11.10 -1.68 -15.95
CA PRO A 297 9.88 -2.48 -15.89
C PRO A 297 9.70 -3.42 -17.08
N TRP A 298 9.84 -2.90 -18.32
CA TRP A 298 9.61 -3.66 -19.57
C TRP A 298 10.50 -4.90 -19.72
N LEU A 299 11.66 -4.91 -19.06
CA LEU A 299 12.65 -5.97 -19.15
C LEU A 299 12.81 -6.78 -17.86
N GLY A 300 12.19 -6.37 -16.75
CA GLY A 300 12.40 -6.96 -15.43
C GLY A 300 13.79 -6.68 -14.89
N LEU A 301 14.23 -5.42 -14.97
CA LEU A 301 15.54 -4.96 -14.50
C LEU A 301 15.37 -3.97 -13.34
N PRO A 302 15.84 -4.29 -12.12
CA PRO A 302 15.73 -3.40 -10.97
C PRO A 302 16.69 -2.21 -11.12
N ALA A 303 16.25 -1.03 -10.64
CA ALA A 303 17.03 0.21 -10.48
C ALA A 303 17.76 0.78 -11.73
N VAL A 304 17.54 0.23 -12.93
CA VAL A 304 18.12 0.79 -14.17
C VAL A 304 17.43 2.11 -14.56
N PRO A 305 18.17 3.09 -15.14
CA PRO A 305 17.61 4.39 -15.48
C PRO A 305 16.57 4.31 -16.61
N ALA A 306 15.59 5.21 -16.55
CA ALA A 306 14.75 5.54 -17.68
C ALA A 306 15.55 6.35 -18.73
N VAL A 307 15.11 6.30 -19.98
CA VAL A 307 15.84 6.90 -21.12
C VAL A 307 14.93 7.80 -21.93
N THR A 308 15.31 9.07 -22.07
CA THR A 308 14.66 9.98 -23.03
C THR A 308 15.52 10.11 -24.29
N LEU A 309 14.99 9.65 -25.42
CA LEU A 309 15.59 9.87 -26.73
C LEU A 309 15.08 11.20 -27.31
N TYR A 310 15.97 12.02 -27.87
CA TYR A 310 15.62 13.33 -28.43
C TYR A 310 16.43 13.65 -29.69
N ARG A 311 15.87 14.47 -30.59
CA ARG A 311 16.56 14.98 -31.78
C ARG A 311 16.84 16.46 -31.64
N HIS A 312 18.11 16.85 -31.64
CA HIS A 312 18.53 18.25 -31.69
C HIS A 312 19.86 18.37 -32.40
N GLU A 313 20.04 19.40 -33.22
CA GLU A 313 21.27 19.58 -34.01
C GLU A 313 22.38 20.27 -33.20
N ASP A 314 22.03 21.18 -32.29
CA ASP A 314 23.01 21.89 -31.46
C ASP A 314 23.30 21.16 -30.13
N PRO A 315 24.56 20.69 -29.90
CA PRO A 315 24.99 20.15 -28.62
C PRO A 315 25.18 21.22 -27.52
N ALA A 316 25.35 22.50 -27.85
CA ALA A 316 25.50 23.58 -26.87
C ALA A 316 24.16 23.87 -26.16
N LEU A 317 23.05 23.99 -26.89
CA LEU A 317 21.71 24.08 -26.29
C LEU A 317 21.34 22.80 -25.52
N SER A 318 21.74 21.63 -26.01
CA SER A 318 21.58 20.35 -25.30
C SER A 318 22.34 20.33 -23.96
N LEU A 319 23.52 20.96 -23.90
CA LEU A 319 24.30 21.11 -22.67
C LEU A 319 23.68 22.15 -21.72
N ALA A 320 23.21 23.29 -22.23
CA ALA A 320 22.53 24.33 -21.44
C ALA A 320 21.23 23.80 -20.80
N ALA A 321 20.45 23.02 -21.55
CA ALA A 321 19.27 22.33 -21.06
C ALA A 321 19.58 21.25 -19.99
N GLY A 322 20.85 20.84 -19.87
CA GLY A 322 21.28 19.78 -18.98
C GLY A 322 20.98 18.36 -19.48
N LEU A 323 20.81 18.15 -20.79
CA LEU A 323 20.68 16.83 -21.40
C LEU A 323 22.04 16.11 -21.57
N THR A 324 23.15 16.81 -21.32
CA THR A 324 24.48 16.20 -21.22
C THR A 324 24.89 16.02 -19.76
N ALA A 325 25.06 14.77 -19.33
CA ALA A 325 25.62 14.44 -18.03
C ALA A 325 26.94 15.20 -17.78
N SER A 326 27.10 15.80 -16.60
CA SER A 326 28.26 16.61 -16.22
C SER A 326 29.08 15.92 -15.13
N GLN A 327 28.44 15.39 -14.11
CA GLN A 327 29.05 14.69 -12.98
C GLN A 327 29.48 13.26 -13.34
N PRO A 328 30.40 12.64 -12.58
CA PRO A 328 30.82 11.26 -12.83
C PRO A 328 29.69 10.24 -12.60
N GLY A 329 28.88 10.38 -11.54
CA GLY A 329 27.75 9.47 -11.27
C GLY A 329 26.75 9.42 -12.44
N GLU A 330 26.31 10.59 -12.90
CA GLU A 330 25.42 10.75 -14.07
C GLU A 330 25.96 10.02 -15.32
N LYS A 331 27.29 10.06 -15.53
CA LYS A 331 27.96 9.44 -16.68
C LYS A 331 28.07 7.92 -16.60
N LEU A 332 27.84 7.32 -15.43
CA LEU A 332 27.81 5.88 -15.23
C LEU A 332 26.39 5.30 -15.04
N ARG A 333 25.35 6.13 -14.87
CA ARG A 333 23.92 5.69 -14.91
C ARG A 333 23.64 4.65 -16.00
N PRO A 334 24.10 4.81 -17.27
CA PRO A 334 23.78 3.85 -18.33
C PRO A 334 24.46 2.48 -18.17
N LEU A 335 25.38 2.27 -17.22
CA LEU A 335 26.17 1.04 -17.11
C LEU A 335 25.33 -0.19 -16.75
N ALA A 336 24.43 -0.08 -15.76
CA ALA A 336 23.57 -1.19 -15.34
C ALA A 336 22.65 -1.62 -16.48
N LEU A 337 22.06 -0.65 -17.19
CA LEU A 337 21.30 -0.89 -18.41
C LEU A 337 22.20 -1.52 -19.49
N TRP A 338 23.34 -0.93 -19.84
CA TRP A 338 24.24 -1.42 -20.89
C TRP A 338 24.66 -2.88 -20.69
N LEU A 339 25.06 -3.25 -19.47
CA LEU A 339 25.40 -4.65 -19.14
C LEU A 339 24.22 -5.60 -19.35
N SER A 340 23.01 -5.18 -18.96
CA SER A 340 21.79 -5.96 -19.21
C SER A 340 21.40 -6.03 -20.69
N LEU A 341 21.60 -4.98 -21.48
CA LEU A 341 21.41 -5.00 -22.94
C LEU A 341 22.41 -5.96 -23.62
N GLN A 342 23.67 -5.98 -23.16
CA GLN A 342 24.70 -6.91 -23.66
C GLN A 342 24.40 -8.38 -23.27
N LEU A 343 23.77 -8.61 -22.12
CA LEU A 343 23.35 -9.96 -21.68
C LEU A 343 22.13 -10.47 -22.46
N LEU A 344 21.10 -9.63 -22.64
CA LEU A 344 19.86 -10.00 -23.33
C LEU A 344 20.02 -10.06 -24.85
N GLY A 345 20.87 -9.19 -25.42
CA GLY A 345 20.97 -9.00 -26.86
C GLY A 345 19.69 -8.44 -27.48
N ASN A 346 19.66 -8.33 -28.82
CA ASN A 346 18.50 -7.83 -29.55
C ASN A 346 17.32 -8.80 -29.40
N GLU A 347 17.56 -10.06 -29.74
CA GLU A 347 16.53 -11.10 -29.74
C GLU A 347 15.91 -11.33 -28.37
N GLY A 348 16.68 -11.29 -27.27
CA GLY A 348 16.14 -11.48 -25.92
C GLY A 348 15.21 -10.35 -25.48
N ILE A 349 15.43 -9.12 -25.96
CA ILE A 349 14.54 -7.98 -25.71
C ILE A 349 13.29 -8.05 -26.59
N VAL A 350 13.46 -8.32 -27.89
CA VAL A 350 12.33 -8.53 -28.82
C VAL A 350 11.45 -9.68 -28.33
N GLN A 351 12.04 -10.77 -27.84
CA GLN A 351 11.33 -11.92 -27.27
C GLN A 351 10.59 -11.57 -25.97
N LYS A 352 11.20 -10.80 -25.05
CA LYS A 352 10.52 -10.34 -23.82
C LYS A 352 9.29 -9.47 -24.12
N ILE A 353 9.43 -8.50 -25.02
CA ILE A 353 8.33 -7.59 -25.40
C ILE A 353 7.25 -8.36 -26.17
N ARG A 354 7.64 -9.30 -27.05
CA ARG A 354 6.71 -10.19 -27.76
C ARG A 354 5.93 -11.07 -26.78
N HIS A 355 6.60 -11.73 -25.82
CA HIS A 355 5.97 -12.56 -24.80
C HIS A 355 4.89 -11.79 -24.02
N ALA A 356 5.20 -10.60 -23.52
CA ALA A 356 4.21 -9.75 -22.85
C ALA A 356 3.02 -9.38 -23.76
N THR A 357 3.29 -9.05 -25.02
CA THR A 357 2.24 -8.73 -26.01
C THR A 357 1.37 -9.95 -26.32
N ASP A 358 1.94 -11.16 -26.35
CA ASP A 358 1.21 -12.39 -26.65
C ASP A 358 0.40 -12.89 -25.44
N LEU A 359 0.88 -12.71 -24.20
CA LEU A 359 0.07 -12.88 -22.98
C LEU A 359 -1.15 -11.95 -22.98
N SER A 360 -0.99 -10.69 -23.43
CA SER A 360 -2.08 -9.71 -23.53
C SER A 360 -3.16 -10.18 -24.53
N LYS A 361 -2.75 -10.70 -25.69
CA LYS A 361 -3.67 -11.30 -26.67
C LYS A 361 -4.39 -12.52 -26.10
N GLN A 362 -3.65 -13.43 -25.46
CA GLN A 362 -4.22 -14.65 -24.87
C GLN A 362 -5.31 -14.31 -23.84
N LEU A 363 -5.08 -13.34 -22.94
CA LEU A 363 -6.11 -12.89 -22.01
C LEU A 363 -7.29 -12.26 -22.77
N MET A 364 -7.03 -11.31 -23.68
CA MET A 364 -8.08 -10.61 -24.46
C MET A 364 -8.99 -11.57 -25.25
N GLU A 365 -8.44 -12.60 -25.89
CA GLU A 365 -9.21 -13.61 -26.61
C GLU A 365 -10.09 -14.46 -25.67
N ARG A 366 -9.62 -14.73 -24.46
CA ARG A 366 -10.39 -15.48 -23.45
C ARG A 366 -11.48 -14.61 -22.80
N LEU A 367 -11.18 -13.36 -22.43
CA LEU A 367 -12.16 -12.42 -21.88
C LEU A 367 -13.35 -12.19 -22.83
N LYS A 368 -13.10 -12.15 -24.14
CA LYS A 368 -14.15 -12.06 -25.18
C LYS A 368 -15.11 -13.26 -25.25
N THR A 369 -14.87 -14.32 -24.47
CA THR A 369 -15.81 -15.45 -24.30
C THR A 369 -16.69 -15.33 -23.05
N VAL A 370 -16.47 -14.32 -22.20
CA VAL A 370 -17.18 -14.14 -20.91
C VAL A 370 -18.17 -12.97 -21.03
N PRO A 371 -19.50 -13.20 -21.09
CA PRO A 371 -20.46 -12.14 -21.40
C PRO A 371 -20.60 -11.08 -20.30
N SER A 372 -20.36 -11.44 -19.03
CA SER A 372 -20.43 -10.52 -17.89
C SER A 372 -19.17 -9.66 -17.69
N ILE A 373 -18.27 -9.64 -18.66
CA ILE A 373 -16.99 -8.91 -18.62
C ILE A 373 -16.89 -8.01 -19.84
N ILE A 374 -16.91 -6.69 -19.61
CA ILE A 374 -16.67 -5.70 -20.66
C ILE A 374 -15.17 -5.38 -20.69
N THR A 375 -14.59 -5.37 -21.89
CA THR A 375 -13.22 -4.91 -22.15
C THR A 375 -13.28 -3.53 -22.79
N SER A 376 -12.72 -2.50 -22.15
CA SER A 376 -12.75 -1.13 -22.71
C SER A 376 -11.98 -1.02 -24.03
N VAL A 377 -11.06 -1.96 -24.31
CA VAL A 377 -10.28 -2.05 -25.55
C VAL A 377 -10.87 -3.11 -26.50
N GLU A 378 -12.08 -2.86 -27.02
CA GLU A 378 -12.82 -3.84 -27.83
C GLU A 378 -12.06 -4.37 -29.07
N ASN A 379 -11.23 -3.54 -29.72
CA ASN A 379 -10.95 -3.69 -31.16
C ASN A 379 -9.47 -3.61 -31.61
N ASP A 380 -8.49 -3.46 -30.72
CA ASP A 380 -7.06 -3.43 -31.12
C ASP A 380 -6.25 -4.57 -30.50
N VAL A 381 -5.84 -5.54 -31.33
CA VAL A 381 -5.17 -6.81 -30.95
C VAL A 381 -3.67 -6.62 -30.70
N SER A 382 -3.19 -5.37 -30.63
CA SER A 382 -1.77 -5.02 -30.55
C SER A 382 -1.35 -4.30 -29.26
N SER A 383 -2.28 -3.99 -28.36
CA SER A 383 -1.99 -3.37 -27.06
C SER A 383 -1.30 -4.35 -26.10
N PRO A 384 -0.18 -3.96 -25.44
CA PRO A 384 0.52 -4.78 -24.44
C PRO A 384 -0.12 -4.70 -23.04
N GLU A 385 -1.36 -4.23 -22.97
CA GLU A 385 -2.11 -3.94 -21.75
C GLU A 385 -3.60 -4.24 -22.03
N VAL A 386 -4.25 -4.88 -21.07
CA VAL A 386 -5.65 -5.30 -21.13
C VAL A 386 -6.38 -4.76 -19.92
N LEU A 387 -7.55 -4.18 -20.14
CA LEU A 387 -8.46 -3.78 -19.07
C LEU A 387 -9.82 -4.41 -19.26
N PHE A 388 -10.41 -4.75 -18.14
CA PHE A 388 -11.73 -5.32 -18.09
C PHE A 388 -12.43 -4.96 -16.78
N ARG A 389 -13.76 -4.90 -16.86
CA ARG A 389 -14.64 -4.70 -15.71
C ARG A 389 -15.81 -5.67 -15.77
N PHE A 390 -16.21 -6.17 -14.60
CA PHE A 390 -17.48 -6.84 -14.45
C PHE A 390 -18.60 -5.87 -14.79
N SER A 391 -19.58 -6.36 -15.55
CA SER A 391 -20.78 -5.63 -15.92
C SER A 391 -21.88 -6.64 -16.21
N GLN A 392 -23.03 -6.47 -15.58
CA GLN A 392 -24.20 -7.32 -15.79
C GLN A 392 -25.30 -6.46 -16.39
N GLU A 393 -25.73 -6.76 -17.62
CA GLU A 393 -26.92 -6.13 -18.19
C GLU A 393 -28.13 -6.50 -17.32
N THR A 394 -28.66 -5.53 -16.57
CA THR A 394 -29.96 -5.66 -15.94
C THR A 394 -31.01 -5.78 -17.04
N SER A 395 -31.99 -6.68 -16.87
CA SER A 395 -32.87 -7.13 -17.96
C SER A 395 -34.00 -6.15 -18.33
N SER A 396 -33.71 -4.84 -18.30
CA SER A 396 -34.48 -3.81 -18.98
C SER A 396 -33.98 -3.66 -20.42
N GLY A 397 -34.51 -4.48 -21.33
CA GLY A 397 -34.21 -4.45 -22.76
C GLY A 397 -34.73 -3.18 -23.46
N ALA A 398 -34.12 -2.04 -23.18
CA ALA A 398 -34.32 -0.76 -23.83
C ALA A 398 -32.98 -0.26 -24.42
N TYR A 399 -33.07 0.57 -25.45
CA TYR A 399 -31.89 1.05 -26.16
C TYR A 399 -30.95 1.88 -25.28
N ASN A 400 -29.70 1.88 -25.74
CA ASN A 400 -28.54 2.72 -25.39
C ASN A 400 -28.83 4.24 -25.56
N ASP A 401 -29.85 4.75 -24.86
CA ASP A 401 -30.48 6.04 -25.08
C ASP A 401 -30.78 6.74 -23.73
N LEU A 402 -30.58 8.06 -23.68
CA LEU A 402 -30.56 8.93 -22.48
C LEU A 402 -29.38 8.71 -21.51
N LEU A 403 -28.36 9.56 -21.68
CA LEU A 403 -27.09 9.68 -20.93
C LEU A 403 -27.25 10.22 -19.49
N GLU A 404 -28.40 9.99 -18.83
CA GLU A 404 -28.83 10.80 -17.67
C GLU A 404 -29.71 10.03 -16.67
N GLY A 405 -29.62 8.69 -16.63
CA GLY A 405 -30.58 7.83 -15.90
C GLY A 405 -30.06 6.58 -15.19
N CYS A 406 -28.76 6.26 -15.22
CA CYS A 406 -28.20 5.26 -14.32
C CYS A 406 -27.94 5.93 -12.96
N SER A 407 -28.26 5.29 -11.83
CA SER A 407 -28.03 5.91 -10.53
C SER A 407 -26.54 5.99 -10.21
N THR A 408 -26.12 6.99 -9.42
CA THR A 408 -24.74 7.03 -8.91
C THR A 408 -24.42 5.81 -8.05
N GLU A 409 -25.42 5.36 -7.28
CA GLU A 409 -25.37 4.17 -6.43
C GLU A 409 -25.05 2.90 -7.24
N ASP A 410 -25.64 2.72 -8.43
CA ASP A 410 -25.33 1.59 -9.32
C ASP A 410 -23.86 1.62 -9.79
N ARG A 411 -23.30 2.80 -10.09
CA ARG A 411 -21.89 2.95 -10.46
C ARG A 411 -20.99 2.60 -9.28
N ASP A 412 -21.24 3.17 -8.11
CA ASP A 412 -20.43 2.97 -6.90
C ASP A 412 -20.42 1.48 -6.46
N ILE A 413 -21.54 0.78 -6.64
CA ILE A 413 -21.66 -0.66 -6.43
C ILE A 413 -20.78 -1.45 -7.41
N MET A 414 -20.87 -1.14 -8.70
CA MET A 414 -20.10 -1.83 -9.74
C MET A 414 -18.60 -1.57 -9.59
N ASP A 415 -18.21 -0.34 -9.26
CA ASP A 415 -16.82 0.05 -9.02
C ASP A 415 -16.23 -0.69 -7.80
N THR A 416 -17.02 -0.85 -6.74
CA THR A 416 -16.65 -1.67 -5.57
C THR A 416 -16.55 -3.16 -5.89
N PHE A 417 -17.43 -3.69 -6.75
CA PHE A 417 -17.35 -5.08 -7.23
C PHE A 417 -16.08 -5.31 -8.07
N ASN A 418 -15.69 -4.34 -8.90
CA ASN A 418 -14.46 -4.37 -9.69
C ASN A 418 -13.19 -4.28 -8.84
N ARG A 419 -13.19 -3.43 -7.79
CA ARG A 419 -12.09 -3.35 -6.81
C ARG A 419 -11.88 -4.70 -6.13
N TRP A 420 -12.95 -5.31 -5.61
CA TRP A 420 -12.90 -6.63 -4.98
C TRP A 420 -12.45 -7.73 -5.94
N LEU A 421 -12.94 -7.73 -7.20
CA LEU A 421 -12.52 -8.68 -8.22
C LEU A 421 -11.02 -8.59 -8.50
N GLY A 422 -10.49 -7.38 -8.73
CA GLY A 422 -9.06 -7.18 -9.00
C GLY A 422 -8.18 -7.57 -7.81
N GLU A 423 -8.53 -7.14 -6.59
CA GLU A 423 -7.84 -7.56 -5.36
C GLU A 423 -7.87 -9.09 -5.16
N ARG A 424 -9.01 -9.73 -5.43
CA ARG A 424 -9.17 -11.18 -5.26
C ARG A 424 -8.38 -11.95 -6.31
N LEU A 425 -8.34 -11.50 -7.56
CA LEU A 425 -7.50 -12.09 -8.62
C LEU A 425 -6.01 -11.91 -8.30
N ALA A 426 -5.58 -10.73 -7.87
CA ALA A 426 -4.19 -10.46 -7.48
C ALA A 426 -3.73 -11.32 -6.29
N ARG A 427 -4.63 -11.63 -5.34
CA ARG A 427 -4.38 -12.54 -4.21
C ARG A 427 -4.40 -14.03 -4.60
N LEU A 428 -5.25 -14.43 -5.56
CA LEU A 428 -5.38 -15.83 -6.01
C LEU A 428 -4.32 -16.24 -7.03
N VAL A 429 -3.88 -15.32 -7.89
CA VAL A 429 -2.87 -15.57 -8.93
C VAL A 429 -1.82 -14.44 -8.88
N PRO A 430 -0.95 -14.37 -7.85
CA PRO A 430 0.02 -13.27 -7.70
C PRO A 430 1.01 -13.15 -8.85
N VAL A 431 1.35 -14.29 -9.47
CA VAL A 431 2.20 -14.36 -10.67
C VAL A 431 1.52 -13.70 -11.88
N GLY A 432 0.18 -13.65 -11.92
CA GLY A 432 -0.58 -13.05 -13.02
C GLY A 432 -0.44 -11.53 -13.13
N GLY A 433 0.15 -10.83 -12.14
CA GLY A 433 0.52 -9.42 -12.28
C GLY A 433 -0.66 -8.48 -12.60
N VAL A 434 -1.83 -8.77 -12.02
CA VAL A 434 -3.05 -7.96 -12.11
C VAL A 434 -3.07 -6.94 -10.99
N ASP A 435 -3.49 -5.71 -11.31
CA ASP A 435 -3.74 -4.63 -10.35
C ASP A 435 -5.12 -3.98 -10.60
N VAL A 436 -5.58 -3.11 -9.70
CA VAL A 436 -6.78 -2.28 -9.86
C VAL A 436 -6.38 -0.87 -10.30
N VAL A 437 -7.18 -0.23 -11.18
CA VAL A 437 -7.02 1.17 -11.60
C VAL A 437 -8.39 1.85 -11.65
N GLU A 438 -8.46 3.11 -11.26
CA GLU A 438 -9.67 3.94 -11.29
C GLU A 438 -9.57 4.93 -12.47
N LEU A 439 -10.67 5.12 -13.21
CA LEU A 439 -10.74 5.90 -14.45
C LEU A 439 -11.92 6.88 -14.38
N GLU A 440 -11.71 8.14 -14.81
CA GLU A 440 -12.71 9.22 -14.70
C GLU A 440 -14.06 8.85 -15.35
N ASP A 441 -14.06 8.45 -16.63
CA ASP A 441 -15.28 8.06 -17.34
C ASP A 441 -15.71 6.60 -17.06
N ASP A 442 -14.75 5.67 -16.92
CA ASP A 442 -14.99 4.21 -16.95
C ASP A 442 -15.23 3.57 -15.58
N GLY A 443 -14.87 4.26 -14.48
CA GLY A 443 -14.94 3.73 -13.11
C GLY A 443 -13.74 2.86 -12.74
N THR A 444 -13.94 1.97 -11.77
CA THR A 444 -12.90 1.05 -11.31
C THR A 444 -12.79 -0.13 -12.27
N CYS A 445 -11.59 -0.35 -12.80
CA CYS A 445 -11.27 -1.40 -13.76
C CYS A 445 -10.14 -2.30 -13.24
N VAL A 446 -10.15 -3.55 -13.71
CA VAL A 446 -9.07 -4.51 -13.48
C VAL A 446 -8.06 -4.40 -14.62
N ARG A 447 -6.79 -4.16 -14.29
CA ARG A 447 -5.69 -3.94 -15.24
C ARG A 447 -4.74 -5.15 -15.25
N PHE A 448 -4.50 -5.69 -16.43
CA PHE A 448 -3.43 -6.66 -16.71
C PHE A 448 -2.42 -6.03 -17.68
N ASN A 449 -1.25 -5.66 -17.15
CA ASN A 449 -0.15 -5.08 -17.94
C ASN A 449 1.10 -5.96 -17.84
N PRO A 450 1.16 -7.09 -18.60
CA PRO A 450 2.26 -8.04 -18.53
C PRO A 450 3.59 -7.45 -19.00
N LEU A 451 3.62 -6.33 -19.73
CA LEU A 451 4.88 -5.68 -20.05
C LEU A 451 5.55 -5.10 -18.80
N MET A 452 4.78 -4.56 -17.87
CA MET A 452 5.30 -4.01 -16.61
C MET A 452 5.53 -5.08 -15.53
N THR A 453 4.84 -6.23 -15.60
CA THR A 453 4.82 -7.23 -14.52
C THR A 453 5.45 -8.59 -14.90
N ALA A 454 5.23 -9.10 -16.11
CA ALA A 454 5.60 -10.49 -16.43
C ALA A 454 7.11 -10.75 -16.43
N ALA A 455 7.90 -9.74 -16.77
CA ALA A 455 9.35 -9.86 -16.79
C ALA A 455 10.00 -9.96 -15.38
N GLY A 456 9.31 -9.51 -14.33
CA GLY A 456 9.73 -9.58 -12.93
C GLY A 456 9.02 -10.66 -12.11
N LEU A 457 7.78 -11.01 -12.46
CA LEU A 457 7.01 -12.10 -11.83
C LEU A 457 7.25 -13.48 -12.46
N GLY A 458 7.78 -13.53 -13.68
CA GLY A 458 8.01 -14.77 -14.42
C GLY A 458 6.80 -15.32 -15.17
N THR A 459 5.69 -14.56 -15.26
CA THR A 459 4.39 -14.97 -15.83
C THR A 459 4.49 -15.72 -17.17
N GLN A 460 3.79 -16.85 -17.24
CA GLN A 460 3.67 -17.72 -18.41
C GLN A 460 2.22 -17.79 -18.92
N ALA A 461 2.05 -18.38 -20.10
CA ALA A 461 0.74 -18.59 -20.71
C ALA A 461 -0.21 -19.46 -19.85
N SER A 462 0.34 -20.38 -19.05
CA SER A 462 -0.40 -21.16 -18.05
C SER A 462 -1.01 -20.30 -16.94
N ASP A 463 -0.32 -19.23 -16.55
CA ASP A 463 -0.73 -18.39 -15.42
C ASP A 463 -1.88 -17.47 -15.85
N VAL A 464 -1.93 -17.11 -17.15
CA VAL A 464 -3.07 -16.47 -17.80
C VAL A 464 -4.27 -17.42 -17.91
N GLU A 465 -4.04 -18.71 -18.15
CA GLU A 465 -5.11 -19.72 -18.12
C GLU A 465 -5.70 -19.88 -16.71
N VAL A 466 -4.86 -20.02 -15.67
CA VAL A 466 -5.29 -20.07 -14.27
C VAL A 466 -5.98 -18.76 -13.84
N LEU A 467 -5.52 -17.59 -14.32
CA LEU A 467 -6.18 -16.30 -14.07
C LEU A 467 -7.60 -16.28 -14.67
N VAL A 468 -7.79 -16.82 -15.88
CA VAL A 468 -9.11 -16.94 -16.52
C VAL A 468 -9.99 -17.96 -15.80
N GLU A 469 -9.44 -19.08 -15.33
CA GLU A 469 -10.18 -20.04 -14.50
C GLU A 469 -10.67 -19.39 -13.20
N LYS A 470 -9.82 -18.63 -12.49
CA LYS A 470 -10.23 -17.90 -11.28
C LYS A 470 -11.18 -16.74 -11.56
N LEU A 471 -11.10 -16.09 -12.71
CA LEU A 471 -12.13 -15.14 -13.15
C LEU A 471 -13.48 -15.84 -13.35
N LEU A 472 -13.50 -17.01 -13.98
CA LEU A 472 -14.72 -17.80 -14.21
C LEU A 472 -15.32 -18.37 -12.91
N GLU A 473 -14.51 -18.62 -11.88
CA GLU A 473 -15.02 -18.96 -10.52
C GLU A 473 -15.64 -17.74 -9.80
N LEU A 474 -15.13 -16.54 -10.02
CA LEU A 474 -15.57 -15.32 -9.30
C LEU A 474 -16.78 -14.62 -9.96
N VAL A 475 -16.92 -14.69 -11.28
CA VAL A 475 -18.04 -14.05 -12.02
C VAL A 475 -19.44 -14.54 -11.56
N PRO A 476 -19.68 -15.85 -11.32
CA PRO A 476 -20.95 -16.33 -10.76
C PRO A 476 -21.23 -15.82 -9.34
N VAL A 477 -20.19 -15.63 -8.52
CA VAL A 477 -20.29 -15.09 -7.15
C VAL A 477 -20.69 -13.61 -7.18
N LEU A 478 -20.08 -12.82 -8.07
CA LEU A 478 -20.48 -11.43 -8.32
C LEU A 478 -21.93 -11.35 -8.82
N SER A 479 -22.26 -12.14 -9.84
CA SER A 479 -23.61 -12.14 -10.46
C SER A 479 -24.70 -12.60 -9.49
N SER A 480 -24.40 -13.54 -8.60
CA SER A 480 -25.31 -13.98 -7.54
C SER A 480 -25.44 -12.92 -6.45
N THR A 481 -24.34 -12.35 -5.96
CA THR A 481 -24.38 -11.30 -4.94
C THR A 481 -25.17 -10.07 -5.41
N LEU A 482 -25.01 -9.65 -6.67
CA LEU A 482 -25.75 -8.52 -7.24
C LEU A 482 -27.26 -8.78 -7.29
N ARG A 483 -27.69 -9.97 -7.74
CA ARG A 483 -29.10 -10.39 -7.76
C ARG A 483 -29.69 -10.50 -6.35
N LEU A 484 -28.94 -11.07 -5.42
CA LEU A 484 -29.39 -11.38 -4.05
C LEU A 484 -29.44 -10.13 -3.15
N ARG A 485 -28.71 -9.06 -3.48
CA ARG A 485 -28.70 -7.78 -2.73
C ARG A 485 -30.09 -7.16 -2.53
N GLU A 486 -30.91 -7.08 -3.57
CA GLU A 486 -32.27 -6.51 -3.43
C GLU A 486 -33.17 -7.34 -2.51
N GLU A 487 -33.06 -8.66 -2.60
CA GLU A 487 -33.88 -9.57 -1.82
C GLU A 487 -33.43 -9.60 -0.35
N PHE A 488 -32.12 -9.56 -0.10
CA PHE A 488 -31.55 -9.35 1.23
C PHE A 488 -32.01 -8.01 1.84
N ARG A 489 -31.92 -6.90 1.11
CA ARG A 489 -32.45 -5.58 1.52
C ARG A 489 -33.93 -5.68 1.91
N ARG A 490 -34.75 -6.32 1.06
CA ARG A 490 -36.20 -6.52 1.26
C ARG A 490 -36.52 -7.40 2.47
N GLU A 491 -35.71 -8.41 2.74
CA GLU A 491 -35.90 -9.33 3.87
C GLU A 491 -35.49 -8.70 5.20
N VAL A 492 -34.35 -8.00 5.24
CA VAL A 492 -33.91 -7.26 6.43
C VAL A 492 -34.95 -6.21 6.83
N GLN A 493 -35.58 -5.54 5.86
CA GLN A 493 -36.70 -4.62 6.12
C GLN A 493 -37.93 -5.30 6.75
N ARG A 494 -38.21 -6.60 6.50
CA ARG A 494 -39.28 -7.35 7.18
C ARG A 494 -38.98 -7.60 8.67
N HIS A 495 -37.71 -7.58 9.06
CA HIS A 495 -37.26 -7.76 10.45
C HIS A 495 -37.01 -6.45 11.21
N SER A 496 -37.33 -5.30 10.60
CA SER A 496 -37.38 -4.00 11.29
C SER A 496 -38.39 -4.04 12.45
N PRO A 497 -38.11 -3.47 13.64
CA PRO A 497 -36.94 -2.63 13.97
C PRO A 497 -35.68 -3.40 14.40
N PHE A 498 -35.78 -4.71 14.69
CA PHE A 498 -34.71 -5.50 15.31
C PHE A 498 -33.45 -5.64 14.45
N LEU A 499 -33.60 -5.61 13.13
CA LEU A 499 -32.49 -5.46 12.19
C LEU A 499 -32.65 -4.15 11.41
N SER A 500 -31.54 -3.41 11.27
CA SER A 500 -31.41 -2.32 10.30
C SER A 500 -30.31 -2.63 9.31
N LEU A 501 -30.62 -2.48 8.03
CA LEU A 501 -29.61 -2.43 6.96
C LEU A 501 -28.92 -1.07 7.04
N MET A 502 -27.59 -1.08 7.07
CA MET A 502 -26.76 0.11 6.89
C MET A 502 -26.13 0.00 5.51
N GLU A 503 -26.46 0.93 4.61
CA GLU A 503 -25.99 0.89 3.23
C GLU A 503 -24.60 1.50 3.14
N ASP A 504 -23.61 0.64 2.91
CA ASP A 504 -22.22 1.00 2.67
C ASP A 504 -21.87 0.62 1.22
N LEU A 505 -21.81 1.63 0.35
CA LEU A 505 -21.54 1.44 -1.08
C LEU A 505 -20.12 0.91 -1.35
N ALA A 506 -19.18 1.10 -0.40
CA ALA A 506 -17.81 0.62 -0.51
C ALA A 506 -17.64 -0.86 -0.08
N TRP A 507 -18.70 -1.52 0.41
CA TRP A 507 -18.70 -2.95 0.69
C TRP A 507 -19.16 -3.76 -0.53
N PRO A 508 -18.46 -4.84 -0.95
CA PRO A 508 -18.87 -5.66 -2.11
C PRO A 508 -19.90 -6.75 -1.78
N GLY A 509 -20.06 -7.15 -0.52
CA GLY A 509 -20.94 -8.26 -0.12
C GLY A 509 -22.45 -7.92 -0.13
N LEU A 510 -23.31 -8.80 0.38
CA LEU A 510 -24.77 -8.59 0.40
C LEU A 510 -25.22 -7.29 1.08
N GLY A 511 -24.46 -6.81 2.07
CA GLY A 511 -24.69 -5.52 2.73
C GLY A 511 -24.06 -5.46 4.12
N THR A 512 -24.38 -4.43 4.90
CA THR A 512 -23.98 -4.34 6.31
C THR A 512 -25.20 -4.26 7.21
N LEU A 513 -25.19 -5.01 8.30
CA LEU A 513 -26.29 -5.14 9.24
C LEU A 513 -25.92 -4.53 10.60
N ARG A 514 -26.93 -4.06 11.31
CA ARG A 514 -26.87 -3.86 12.76
C ARG A 514 -28.06 -4.53 13.43
N TYR A 515 -27.80 -5.29 14.49
CA TYR A 515 -28.84 -5.72 15.42
C TYR A 515 -29.17 -4.58 16.39
N ASN A 516 -30.44 -4.21 16.46
CA ASN A 516 -30.97 -3.19 17.36
C ASN A 516 -31.74 -3.90 18.49
N PRO A 517 -31.28 -3.84 19.76
CA PRO A 517 -32.00 -4.44 20.89
C PRO A 517 -33.35 -3.76 21.15
N GLN A 518 -34.23 -4.39 21.94
CA GLN A 518 -35.58 -3.89 22.23
C GLN A 518 -35.64 -2.49 22.87
N TRP A 519 -34.53 -2.03 23.48
CA TRP A 519 -34.40 -0.72 24.12
C TRP A 519 -33.74 0.35 23.23
N PHE A 520 -33.36 0.01 21.99
CA PHE A 520 -32.68 0.91 21.06
C PHE A 520 -33.53 2.16 20.74
N ALA A 521 -32.87 3.33 20.69
CA ALA A 521 -33.47 4.60 20.34
C ALA A 521 -32.53 5.40 19.41
N ASP A 522 -33.07 6.35 18.65
CA ASP A 522 -32.31 7.15 17.67
C ASP A 522 -31.24 8.07 18.30
N VAL A 523 -31.25 8.22 19.63
CA VAL A 523 -30.23 8.92 20.42
C VAL A 523 -29.77 7.97 21.53
N LEU A 524 -28.48 7.62 21.52
CA LEU A 524 -27.84 6.72 22.47
C LEU A 524 -26.74 7.45 23.25
N GLU A 525 -26.51 7.04 24.50
CA GLU A 525 -25.28 7.38 25.24
C GLU A 525 -24.11 6.48 24.78
N ASP A 526 -22.86 6.96 24.94
CA ASP A 526 -21.64 6.22 24.55
C ASP A 526 -21.59 4.77 25.11
N LYS A 527 -22.14 4.55 26.31
CA LYS A 527 -22.25 3.21 26.93
C LYS A 527 -23.18 2.29 26.17
N GLN A 528 -24.32 2.80 25.72
CA GLN A 528 -25.31 2.03 24.96
C GLN A 528 -24.78 1.69 23.57
N LEU A 529 -23.98 2.59 22.97
CA LEU A 529 -23.23 2.30 21.75
C LEU A 529 -22.19 1.18 21.96
N GLN A 530 -21.43 1.20 23.06
CA GLN A 530 -20.49 0.13 23.42
C GLN A 530 -21.20 -1.22 23.69
N GLU A 531 -22.41 -1.20 24.26
CA GLU A 531 -23.22 -2.42 24.44
C GLU A 531 -23.73 -2.98 23.11
N VAL A 532 -24.16 -2.11 22.17
CA VAL A 532 -24.53 -2.51 20.81
C VAL A 532 -23.33 -3.03 20.01
N GLU A 533 -22.16 -2.39 20.12
CA GLU A 533 -20.89 -2.89 19.56
C GLU A 533 -20.56 -4.28 20.13
N LYS A 534 -20.60 -4.45 21.46
CA LYS A 534 -20.35 -5.73 22.12
C LYS A 534 -21.32 -6.83 21.67
N MET A 535 -22.61 -6.54 21.55
CA MET A 535 -23.61 -7.51 21.07
C MET A 535 -23.41 -7.88 19.60
N ASN A 536 -23.11 -6.92 18.72
CA ASN A 536 -22.85 -7.21 17.31
C ASN A 536 -21.51 -7.98 17.14
N CYS A 537 -20.50 -7.72 17.97
CA CYS A 537 -19.27 -8.51 18.05
C CYS A 537 -19.49 -9.95 18.54
N GLU A 538 -20.36 -10.20 19.52
CA GLU A 538 -20.71 -11.58 19.92
C GLU A 538 -21.53 -12.29 18.84
N LEU A 539 -22.46 -11.58 18.19
CA LEU A 539 -23.29 -12.11 17.09
C LEU A 539 -22.42 -12.50 15.89
N MET A 540 -21.48 -11.65 15.50
CA MET A 540 -20.51 -11.93 14.45
C MET A 540 -19.67 -13.17 14.75
N LYS A 541 -19.20 -13.36 15.99
CA LYS A 541 -18.46 -14.56 16.40
C LYS A 541 -19.31 -15.82 16.30
N LYS A 542 -20.55 -15.80 16.80
CA LYS A 542 -21.47 -16.96 16.64
C LYS A 542 -21.80 -17.27 15.16
N LEU A 543 -21.89 -16.24 14.31
CA LEU A 543 -22.10 -16.40 12.87
C LEU A 543 -20.85 -16.94 12.14
N GLN A 544 -19.65 -16.70 12.67
CA GLN A 544 -18.39 -17.32 12.20
C GLN A 544 -18.18 -18.74 12.74
N GLU A 545 -18.70 -19.05 13.94
CA GLU A 545 -18.69 -20.41 14.52
C GLU A 545 -19.69 -21.35 13.85
N GLN A 546 -20.73 -20.82 13.21
CA GLN A 546 -21.62 -21.60 12.34
C GLN A 546 -21.00 -21.71 10.95
N GLU A 547 -20.80 -22.95 10.47
CA GLU A 547 -20.31 -23.26 9.12
C GLU A 547 -21.35 -22.85 8.06
N THR A 548 -21.42 -21.55 7.78
CA THR A 548 -22.28 -20.95 6.76
C THR A 548 -21.46 -20.61 5.50
N SER A 549 -22.13 -20.60 4.35
CA SER A 549 -21.52 -20.31 3.04
C SER A 549 -21.17 -18.83 2.82
N ILE A 550 -21.40 -17.95 3.79
CA ILE A 550 -21.06 -16.52 3.78
C ILE A 550 -19.95 -16.22 4.79
N LEU A 551 -18.98 -15.40 4.36
CA LEU A 551 -18.04 -14.76 5.27
C LEU A 551 -18.70 -13.56 5.98
N PHE A 552 -18.73 -13.57 7.31
CA PHE A 552 -19.09 -12.41 8.13
C PHE A 552 -17.82 -11.71 8.65
N SER A 553 -17.79 -10.38 8.66
CA SER A 553 -16.67 -9.60 9.21
C SER A 553 -17.11 -8.32 9.93
N SER A 554 -16.14 -7.67 10.60
CA SER A 554 -16.28 -6.36 11.26
C SER A 554 -16.11 -5.16 10.32
N GLY A 555 -15.91 -5.40 9.02
CA GLY A 555 -15.54 -4.37 8.05
C GLY A 555 -14.07 -3.92 8.18
N PRO A 556 -13.68 -2.85 7.47
CA PRO A 556 -12.32 -2.32 7.53
C PRO A 556 -12.01 -1.68 8.90
N GLU A 557 -10.82 -1.93 9.44
CA GLU A 557 -10.47 -1.59 10.83
C GLU A 557 -10.45 -0.08 11.13
N TYR A 558 -10.28 0.73 10.08
CA TYR A 558 -10.33 2.20 10.09
C TYR A 558 -11.76 2.78 10.13
N GLY A 559 -12.80 1.94 10.09
CA GLY A 559 -14.19 2.35 10.22
C GLY A 559 -14.51 2.88 11.63
N THR A 560 -15.05 4.11 11.72
CA THR A 560 -15.46 4.75 12.99
C THR A 560 -16.69 4.11 13.64
N ALA A 561 -17.25 3.06 13.05
CA ALA A 561 -18.55 2.48 13.37
C ALA A 561 -18.46 0.95 13.46
N ARG A 562 -17.97 0.46 14.61
CA ARG A 562 -17.84 -0.96 14.95
C ARG A 562 -19.18 -1.61 15.36
N ASP A 563 -20.28 -0.86 15.30
CA ASP A 563 -21.64 -1.31 15.62
C ASP A 563 -22.28 -2.18 14.51
N ARG A 564 -21.48 -2.76 13.60
CA ARG A 564 -21.94 -3.34 12.32
C ARG A 564 -21.35 -4.71 12.04
N ILE A 565 -22.14 -5.53 11.32
CA ILE A 565 -21.77 -6.84 10.83
C ILE A 565 -21.82 -6.79 9.30
N PHE A 566 -20.67 -6.98 8.67
CA PHE A 566 -20.52 -6.94 7.23
C PHE A 566 -20.77 -8.34 6.66
N VAL A 567 -21.78 -8.47 5.79
CA VAL A 567 -22.23 -9.73 5.21
C VAL A 567 -21.61 -9.89 3.84
N GLY A 568 -20.74 -10.89 3.67
CA GLY A 568 -19.89 -11.08 2.50
C GLY A 568 -20.60 -11.44 1.19
N MET A 569 -19.82 -11.91 0.22
CA MET A 569 -20.32 -12.36 -1.07
C MET A 569 -21.19 -13.62 -0.91
N ALA A 570 -22.20 -13.77 -1.77
CA ALA A 570 -23.05 -14.95 -1.82
C ALA A 570 -22.67 -15.85 -3.00
N THR A 571 -22.53 -17.15 -2.75
CA THR A 571 -22.36 -18.18 -3.79
C THR A 571 -23.71 -18.60 -4.39
N GLU A 572 -23.68 -19.46 -5.42
CA GLU A 572 -24.92 -20.03 -5.97
C GLU A 572 -25.65 -20.95 -4.97
N ASP A 573 -24.94 -21.50 -3.96
CA ASP A 573 -25.53 -22.36 -2.94
C ASP A 573 -26.63 -21.63 -2.13
N LEU A 574 -26.39 -20.36 -1.79
CA LEU A 574 -27.35 -19.48 -1.10
C LEU A 574 -28.59 -19.11 -1.92
N VAL A 575 -28.56 -19.32 -3.24
CA VAL A 575 -29.75 -19.22 -4.09
C VAL A 575 -30.70 -20.40 -3.83
N ASN A 576 -30.18 -21.50 -3.27
CA ASN A 576 -30.94 -22.72 -2.96
C ASN A 576 -31.33 -22.85 -1.48
N GLU A 577 -30.68 -22.09 -0.56
CA GLU A 577 -30.93 -22.14 0.89
C GLU A 577 -31.87 -21.03 1.42
N ASP A 578 -32.42 -20.19 0.54
CA ASP A 578 -33.26 -19.00 0.80
C ASP A 578 -32.60 -17.92 1.70
N ILE A 579 -32.48 -16.69 1.19
CA ILE A 579 -32.02 -15.53 2.00
C ILE A 579 -32.89 -15.32 3.25
N SER A 580 -34.19 -15.65 3.17
CA SER A 580 -35.08 -15.65 4.33
C SER A 580 -34.57 -16.50 5.49
N HIS A 581 -33.93 -17.65 5.24
CA HIS A 581 -33.35 -18.47 6.30
C HIS A 581 -32.14 -17.79 6.96
N LEU A 582 -31.26 -17.18 6.16
CA LEU A 582 -30.09 -16.42 6.63
C LEU A 582 -30.52 -15.27 7.57
N VAL A 583 -31.44 -14.41 7.11
CA VAL A 583 -31.87 -13.23 7.88
C VAL A 583 -32.65 -13.64 9.14
N ASN A 584 -33.47 -14.71 9.08
CA ASN A 584 -34.12 -15.26 10.28
C ASN A 584 -33.11 -15.82 11.29
N THR A 585 -32.04 -16.47 10.82
CA THR A 585 -30.97 -17.00 11.68
C THR A 585 -30.22 -15.88 12.39
N VAL A 586 -29.81 -14.83 11.67
CA VAL A 586 -29.17 -13.64 12.25
C VAL A 586 -30.10 -12.99 13.28
N ALA A 587 -31.39 -12.81 12.96
CA ALA A 587 -32.37 -12.23 13.88
C ALA A 587 -32.63 -13.11 15.12
N ALA A 588 -32.55 -14.44 14.99
CA ALA A 588 -32.71 -15.37 16.11
C ALA A 588 -31.50 -15.38 17.05
N LEU A 589 -30.27 -15.42 16.50
CA LEU A 589 -29.03 -15.34 17.28
C LEU A 589 -28.88 -13.99 18.00
N GLY A 590 -29.29 -12.88 17.38
CA GLY A 590 -29.31 -11.56 18.03
C GLY A 590 -30.23 -11.53 19.25
N ARG A 591 -31.44 -12.09 19.14
CA ARG A 591 -32.36 -12.24 20.29
C ARG A 591 -31.80 -13.16 21.37
N GLU A 592 -31.14 -14.26 20.99
CA GLU A 592 -30.50 -15.17 21.95
C GLU A 592 -29.40 -14.48 22.76
N ILE A 593 -28.61 -13.60 22.13
CA ILE A 593 -27.59 -12.77 22.78
C ILE A 593 -28.24 -11.74 23.70
N GLU A 594 -29.30 -11.05 23.26
CA GLU A 594 -30.03 -10.07 24.07
C GLU A 594 -30.67 -10.72 25.31
N GLU A 595 -31.26 -11.91 25.17
CA GLU A 595 -31.84 -12.69 26.28
C GLU A 595 -30.76 -13.20 27.25
N LYS A 596 -29.62 -13.70 26.74
CA LYS A 596 -28.47 -14.09 27.57
C LYS A 596 -27.86 -12.90 28.31
N GLY A 597 -27.74 -11.74 27.64
CA GLY A 597 -27.28 -10.48 28.25
C GLY A 597 -28.17 -10.07 29.43
N LYS A 598 -29.49 -9.99 29.20
CA LYS A 598 -30.48 -9.70 30.24
C LYS A 598 -30.43 -10.72 31.39
N LEU A 599 -30.21 -12.01 31.12
CA LEU A 599 -30.05 -13.03 32.17
C LEU A 599 -28.77 -12.82 33.01
N PHE A 600 -27.64 -12.49 32.38
CA PHE A 600 -26.40 -12.17 33.10
C PHE A 600 -26.50 -10.89 33.92
N GLU A 601 -27.19 -9.87 33.42
CA GLU A 601 -27.44 -8.61 34.14
C GLU A 601 -28.31 -8.83 35.38
N ASN A 602 -29.46 -9.50 35.23
CA ASN A 602 -30.31 -9.90 36.37
C ASN A 602 -29.53 -10.73 37.39
N MET A 603 -28.70 -11.68 36.94
CA MET A 603 -27.88 -12.49 37.86
C MET A 603 -26.78 -11.66 38.53
N ALA A 604 -26.19 -10.67 37.85
CA ALA A 604 -25.21 -9.76 38.42
C ALA A 604 -25.82 -8.86 39.50
N GLU A 605 -27.02 -8.29 39.29
CA GLU A 605 -27.75 -7.55 40.32
C GLU A 605 -28.05 -8.43 41.54
N VAL A 606 -28.56 -9.65 41.31
CA VAL A 606 -28.90 -10.61 42.37
C VAL A 606 -27.65 -11.03 43.16
N VAL A 607 -26.51 -11.25 42.51
CA VAL A 607 -25.23 -11.55 43.17
C VAL A 607 -24.68 -10.33 43.91
N GLN A 608 -24.70 -9.13 43.33
CA GLN A 608 -24.25 -7.90 43.99
C GLN A 608 -25.08 -7.62 45.25
N ARG A 609 -26.40 -7.82 45.17
CA ARG A 609 -27.31 -7.74 46.31
C ARG A 609 -27.01 -8.81 47.35
N GLY A 610 -26.82 -10.07 46.94
CA GLY A 610 -26.42 -11.17 47.83
C GLY A 610 -25.10 -10.89 48.56
N ILE A 611 -24.12 -10.28 47.89
CA ILE A 611 -22.85 -9.85 48.50
C ILE A 611 -23.08 -8.74 49.54
N LEU A 612 -23.89 -7.73 49.23
CA LEU A 612 -24.22 -6.64 50.17
C LEU A 612 -25.00 -7.14 51.39
N GLU A 613 -26.00 -8.00 51.18
CA GLU A 613 -26.80 -8.59 52.26
C GLU A 613 -25.94 -9.54 53.13
N ALA A 614 -25.02 -10.31 52.52
CA ALA A 614 -24.02 -11.10 53.23
C ALA A 614 -23.06 -10.23 54.06
N GLN A 615 -22.48 -9.18 53.48
CA GLN A 615 -21.59 -8.25 54.19
C GLN A 615 -22.29 -7.60 55.40
N LEU A 616 -23.54 -7.16 55.22
CA LEU A 616 -24.35 -6.54 56.26
C LEU A 616 -24.70 -7.55 57.37
N GLN A 617 -24.98 -8.81 57.03
CA GLN A 617 -25.22 -9.86 58.01
C GLN A 617 -23.95 -10.27 58.76
N LEU A 618 -22.81 -10.37 58.07
CA LEU A 618 -21.49 -10.60 58.68
C LEU A 618 -21.09 -9.46 59.63
N GLN A 619 -21.35 -8.21 59.27
CA GLN A 619 -21.16 -7.06 60.16
C GLN A 619 -22.02 -7.20 61.42
N LYS A 620 -23.33 -7.43 61.29
CA LYS A 620 -24.23 -7.64 62.44
C LYS A 620 -23.82 -8.82 63.32
N ASP A 621 -23.38 -9.92 62.73
CA ASP A 621 -22.93 -11.09 63.50
C ASP A 621 -21.58 -10.80 64.19
N SER A 622 -20.70 -9.97 63.61
CA SER A 622 -19.50 -9.46 64.27
C SER A 622 -19.80 -8.45 65.39
N GLU A 623 -20.80 -7.59 65.24
CA GLU A 623 -21.26 -6.65 66.28
C GLU A 623 -21.85 -7.40 67.48
N LYS A 624 -22.70 -8.41 67.24
CA LYS A 624 -23.19 -9.32 68.30
C LYS A 624 -22.03 -10.02 68.99
N ARG A 625 -21.07 -10.55 68.23
CA ARG A 625 -19.88 -11.22 68.79
C ARG A 625 -19.06 -10.28 69.68
N ILE A 626 -18.84 -9.04 69.26
CA ILE A 626 -18.16 -8.01 70.07
C ILE A 626 -18.97 -7.68 71.34
N LEU A 627 -20.30 -7.66 71.26
CA LEU A 627 -21.19 -7.46 72.41
C LEU A 627 -21.13 -8.65 73.39
N GLU A 628 -21.20 -9.88 72.90
CA GLU A 628 -21.19 -11.12 73.68
C GLU A 628 -19.81 -11.39 74.32
N GLU A 629 -18.72 -11.26 73.56
CA GLU A 629 -17.36 -11.30 74.11
C GLU A 629 -17.09 -10.12 75.06
N GLY A 630 -17.64 -8.94 74.79
CA GLY A 630 -17.54 -7.76 75.65
C GLY A 630 -18.22 -7.96 77.01
N VAL A 631 -19.37 -8.63 77.04
CA VAL A 631 -20.06 -9.02 78.29
C VAL A 631 -19.29 -10.14 79.02
N LEU A 632 -18.83 -11.17 78.31
CA LEU A 632 -18.07 -12.27 78.90
C LEU A 632 -16.73 -11.83 79.52
N ARG A 633 -16.08 -10.81 78.94
CA ARG A 633 -14.84 -10.21 79.50
C ARG A 633 -15.07 -9.33 80.75
N GLN A 634 -16.32 -9.05 81.15
CA GLN A 634 -16.63 -8.24 82.33
C GLN A 634 -17.07 -9.04 83.59
N LEU A 635 -17.01 -10.38 83.56
CA LEU A 635 -17.39 -11.25 84.69
C LEU A 635 -16.19 -11.93 85.36
N PRO A 636 -15.57 -11.31 86.40
CA PRO A 636 -14.35 -11.82 87.02
C PRO A 636 -14.63 -12.90 88.09
N VAL A 637 -14.87 -14.14 87.67
CA VAL A 637 -14.77 -15.32 88.56
C VAL A 637 -13.83 -16.35 87.95
N VAL A 638 -12.71 -16.58 88.64
CA VAL A 638 -11.64 -17.56 88.37
C VAL A 638 -12.16 -18.97 88.00
N SER A 639 -11.51 -19.74 87.13
CA SER A 639 -10.14 -19.62 86.57
C SER A 639 -9.93 -20.34 85.22
N SER A 640 -9.02 -19.82 84.39
CA SER A 640 -7.96 -20.61 83.71
C SER A 640 -6.96 -19.68 83.01
N VAL A 641 -5.67 -19.76 83.35
CA VAL A 641 -4.61 -18.91 82.76
C VAL A 641 -4.27 -19.32 81.32
N LEU A 642 -4.68 -20.51 80.88
CA LEU A 642 -4.48 -20.99 79.51
C LEU A 642 -5.22 -20.15 78.46
N ASN A 643 -6.35 -19.54 78.83
CA ASN A 643 -7.22 -18.79 77.90
C ASN A 643 -6.66 -17.41 77.48
N TRP A 644 -5.44 -17.07 77.89
CA TRP A 644 -4.69 -15.90 77.41
C TRP A 644 -3.65 -16.29 76.34
N PHE A 645 -3.09 -17.50 76.43
CA PHE A 645 -1.97 -17.96 75.59
C PHE A 645 -2.39 -18.76 74.34
N SER A 646 -3.69 -18.96 74.14
CA SER A 646 -4.25 -19.38 72.85
C SER A 646 -5.37 -18.43 72.45
N PRO A 647 -5.22 -17.62 71.37
CA PRO A 647 -6.41 -17.14 70.67
C PRO A 647 -7.13 -18.38 70.14
N TRP A 648 -8.37 -18.59 70.57
CA TRP A 648 -9.21 -19.62 69.97
C TRP A 648 -9.35 -19.30 68.48
N GLU A 649 -9.08 -20.26 67.61
CA GLU A 649 -9.22 -20.08 66.17
C GLU A 649 -10.67 -19.71 65.86
N ALA A 650 -10.88 -18.42 65.64
CA ALA A 650 -12.19 -17.86 65.41
C ALA A 650 -12.64 -18.28 64.01
N SER A 651 -13.40 -19.37 63.92
CA SER A 651 -14.10 -19.76 62.71
C SER A 651 -14.89 -18.57 62.21
N VAL A 652 -14.46 -17.98 61.09
CA VAL A 652 -15.19 -16.90 60.44
C VAL A 652 -16.38 -17.56 59.77
N ASN A 653 -17.58 -17.32 60.31
CA ASN A 653 -18.83 -17.86 59.79
C ASN A 653 -19.10 -17.30 58.39
N GLY A 654 -18.61 -18.00 57.37
CA GLY A 654 -18.84 -17.65 55.97
C GLY A 654 -20.31 -17.78 55.59
N ARG A 655 -20.66 -17.13 54.48
CA ARG A 655 -21.98 -17.25 53.84
C ARG A 655 -21.81 -17.81 52.43
N THR A 656 -22.63 -18.78 52.08
CA THR A 656 -22.76 -19.30 50.71
C THR A 656 -24.03 -18.75 50.09
N PHE A 657 -23.90 -18.09 48.95
CA PHE A 657 -25.05 -17.63 48.16
C PHE A 657 -25.46 -18.71 47.16
N ASN A 658 -26.69 -19.22 47.27
CA ASN A 658 -27.20 -20.17 46.29
C ASN A 658 -27.86 -19.45 45.10
N LEU A 659 -27.25 -19.58 43.92
CA LEU A 659 -27.71 -18.93 42.68
C LEU A 659 -29.08 -19.44 42.19
N THR A 660 -29.51 -20.65 42.53
CA THR A 660 -30.83 -21.17 42.11
C THR A 660 -31.98 -20.63 42.96
N ASP A 661 -31.71 -20.40 44.25
CA ASP A 661 -32.75 -20.14 45.25
C ASP A 661 -32.75 -18.66 45.70
N GLY A 662 -31.68 -17.91 45.40
CA GLY A 662 -31.50 -16.51 45.80
C GLY A 662 -31.22 -16.30 47.29
N LEU A 663 -30.85 -17.36 48.02
CA LEU A 663 -30.72 -17.37 49.48
C LEU A 663 -29.26 -17.39 49.97
N LEU A 664 -29.07 -16.87 51.18
CA LEU A 664 -27.78 -16.80 51.89
C LEU A 664 -27.72 -17.82 53.03
N ASP A 665 -27.08 -18.95 52.75
CA ASP A 665 -26.85 -20.03 53.71
C ASP A 665 -25.56 -19.81 54.53
N SER A 666 -25.43 -20.53 55.65
CA SER A 666 -24.19 -20.59 56.42
C SER A 666 -23.21 -21.61 55.84
N THR A 667 -21.91 -21.33 55.84
CA THR A 667 -20.87 -22.31 55.45
C THR A 667 -20.60 -23.38 56.51
N GLU A 668 -21.07 -23.20 57.75
CA GLU A 668 -20.86 -24.12 58.88
C GLU A 668 -21.09 -25.62 58.54
N PRO A 669 -22.22 -26.04 57.93
CA PRO A 669 -22.41 -27.43 57.51
C PRO A 669 -21.33 -27.92 56.55
N THR A 670 -20.90 -27.10 55.59
CA THR A 670 -19.88 -27.45 54.60
C THR A 670 -18.54 -27.76 55.25
N TYR A 671 -18.14 -27.00 56.27
CA TYR A 671 -16.92 -27.30 57.04
C TYR A 671 -17.12 -28.55 57.93
N SER A 672 -18.20 -28.64 58.70
CA SER A 672 -18.45 -29.76 59.62
C SER A 672 -18.49 -31.14 58.93
N SER A 673 -18.89 -31.18 57.66
CA SER A 673 -18.95 -32.42 56.87
C SER A 673 -17.59 -33.02 56.53
N LYS A 674 -16.51 -32.21 56.47
CA LYS A 674 -15.15 -32.67 56.13
C LYS A 674 -14.46 -33.42 57.27
N ASP A 675 -14.78 -33.10 58.51
CA ASP A 675 -14.12 -33.67 59.69
C ASP A 675 -14.63 -35.09 60.05
N GLN A 676 -15.61 -35.64 59.33
CA GLN A 676 -16.24 -36.94 59.65
C GLN A 676 -16.05 -38.05 58.59
N THR A 677 -15.42 -37.78 57.45
CA THR A 677 -15.27 -38.79 56.38
C THR A 677 -14.02 -39.66 56.52
N SER A 678 -14.02 -40.60 57.48
CA SER A 678 -12.93 -41.60 57.61
C SER A 678 -13.34 -42.99 58.14
N ALA A 679 -14.50 -43.55 57.72
CA ALA A 679 -14.79 -44.99 57.85
C ALA A 679 -15.91 -45.56 56.93
N LEU A 680 -15.52 -46.21 55.83
CA LEU A 680 -16.06 -47.47 55.26
C LEU A 680 -17.54 -47.65 54.82
N HIS A 681 -17.71 -47.70 53.48
CA HIS A 681 -18.49 -48.65 52.64
C HIS A 681 -20.01 -48.54 52.34
N LEU A 682 -20.32 -48.85 51.06
CA LEU A 682 -21.64 -49.05 50.42
C LEU A 682 -22.04 -50.56 50.44
N PRO A 683 -23.30 -50.89 50.08
CA PRO A 683 -23.67 -51.25 48.69
C PRO A 683 -25.05 -50.64 48.28
N ASP A 684 -25.69 -50.82 47.11
CA ASP A 684 -25.42 -51.08 45.67
C ASP A 684 -26.81 -51.02 44.97
N THR A 685 -27.09 -50.82 43.67
CA THR A 685 -26.40 -50.53 42.38
C THR A 685 -27.42 -49.65 41.57
N PRO A 686 -27.62 -49.63 40.23
CA PRO A 686 -26.86 -50.03 39.01
C PRO A 686 -26.67 -48.85 37.99
N THR A 687 -26.24 -48.97 36.72
CA THR A 687 -25.14 -49.74 36.06
C THR A 687 -25.01 -49.26 34.59
N THR A 688 -23.83 -48.75 34.17
CA THR A 688 -23.36 -48.52 32.76
C THR A 688 -24.09 -47.49 31.86
N LEU A 689 -23.49 -46.91 30.81
CA LEU A 689 -22.08 -46.90 30.37
C LEU A 689 -21.72 -45.54 29.74
N SER A 690 -20.60 -44.97 30.16
CA SER A 690 -19.93 -43.84 29.50
C SER A 690 -19.00 -44.33 28.39
N SER A 691 -18.83 -43.54 27.33
CA SER A 691 -17.53 -43.43 26.67
C SER A 691 -16.77 -42.25 27.30
N ARG A 692 -15.44 -42.36 27.43
CA ARG A 692 -14.66 -41.45 28.26
C ARG A 692 -13.22 -41.33 27.76
N LEU A 693 -12.79 -40.11 27.45
CA LEU A 693 -11.39 -39.67 27.28
C LEU A 693 -11.31 -38.27 27.92
N GLN A 694 -11.23 -38.11 29.24
CA GLN A 694 -10.10 -38.49 30.11
C GLN A 694 -8.76 -37.89 29.67
N GLY A 695 -8.65 -36.56 29.78
CA GLY A 695 -7.35 -35.89 29.94
C GLY A 695 -6.66 -36.35 31.23
N ARG A 696 -5.34 -36.55 31.19
CA ARG A 696 -4.55 -37.19 32.25
C ARG A 696 -3.46 -36.24 32.75
N LYS A 697 -3.59 -35.72 33.98
CA LYS A 697 -2.50 -35.01 34.67
C LYS A 697 -1.38 -36.00 35.02
N LEU A 698 -0.13 -35.61 34.79
CA LEU A 698 1.06 -36.27 35.36
C LEU A 698 2.14 -35.25 35.71
N PHE A 699 2.30 -34.99 37.01
CA PHE A 699 3.61 -34.83 37.65
C PHE A 699 3.68 -35.91 38.73
N LEU A 700 4.75 -36.69 38.76
CA LEU A 700 5.09 -37.62 39.84
C LEU A 700 6.61 -37.72 39.94
N HIS A 701 7.13 -37.83 41.16
CA HIS A 701 8.49 -38.29 41.41
C HIS A 701 8.62 -39.80 41.22
N SER A 702 9.86 -40.27 41.07
CA SER A 702 10.30 -41.62 41.44
C SER A 702 11.46 -41.48 42.42
N GLU A 703 11.58 -42.44 43.34
CA GLU A 703 12.65 -42.50 44.34
C GLU A 703 13.88 -43.29 43.84
N ASP A 704 14.93 -43.30 44.67
CA ASP A 704 16.07 -44.23 44.75
C ASP A 704 17.01 -44.46 43.56
N ALA A 705 18.21 -43.85 43.62
CA ALA A 705 19.44 -44.57 44.01
C ALA A 705 20.62 -43.59 44.31
N GLY A 706 21.61 -44.01 45.10
CA GLY A 706 22.81 -43.21 45.43
C GLY A 706 23.80 -43.06 44.25
N THR A 707 24.77 -42.13 44.28
CA THR A 707 25.78 -41.99 45.34
C THR A 707 26.67 -40.72 45.15
N VAL A 708 27.26 -40.19 46.24
CA VAL A 708 28.65 -39.64 46.36
C VAL A 708 29.12 -38.65 45.25
N THR A 709 29.39 -37.34 45.47
CA THR A 709 30.18 -36.69 46.54
C THR A 709 29.93 -35.16 46.63
N ASN A 710 30.22 -34.55 47.79
CA ASN A 710 30.52 -33.10 47.97
C ASN A 710 32.07 -32.86 47.89
N PRO A 711 32.66 -31.63 48.00
CA PRO A 711 32.11 -30.30 48.34
C PRO A 711 32.43 -29.20 47.28
N GLY A 712 32.04 -27.92 47.40
CA GLY A 712 31.22 -27.22 48.42
C GLY A 712 31.77 -25.81 48.73
N ARG A 713 31.26 -25.16 49.79
CA ARG A 713 31.65 -23.85 50.37
C ARG A 713 31.20 -22.59 49.58
N ASP A 714 30.86 -21.46 50.21
CA ASP A 714 30.55 -21.19 51.64
C ASP A 714 29.70 -19.91 51.76
N SER A 715 28.79 -19.88 52.74
CA SER A 715 28.29 -18.74 53.58
C SER A 715 27.97 -17.34 53.01
N ALA A 716 27.07 -16.53 53.60
CA ALA A 716 25.91 -16.71 54.50
C ALA A 716 25.32 -15.31 54.82
N ASP A 717 24.04 -15.23 55.25
CA ASP A 717 23.45 -14.23 56.19
C ASP A 717 23.51 -12.71 55.84
N THR A 718 22.70 -11.77 56.34
CA THR A 718 21.41 -11.62 57.09
C THR A 718 21.00 -10.12 57.00
N ALA A 719 19.81 -9.60 57.34
CA ALA A 719 18.40 -10.04 57.38
C ALA A 719 17.53 -8.83 57.84
N ALA A 720 16.19 -8.89 57.72
CA ALA A 720 15.20 -7.92 58.26
C ALA A 720 15.24 -6.47 57.66
N ASP A 721 14.32 -5.52 57.88
CA ASP A 721 12.83 -5.43 58.00
C ASP A 721 12.49 -3.88 57.95
N GLU A 722 11.28 -3.32 57.80
CA GLU A 722 9.87 -3.80 57.75
C GLU A 722 8.99 -2.86 56.85
N ALA A 723 7.72 -2.58 57.19
CA ALA A 723 6.75 -1.68 56.53
C ALA A 723 7.07 -0.15 56.61
N GLY A 724 6.34 0.79 55.96
CA GLY A 724 5.24 0.71 54.98
C GLY A 724 4.23 1.90 55.05
N VAL A 725 3.06 1.75 54.39
CA VAL A 725 1.80 2.53 54.54
C VAL A 725 1.65 3.94 53.90
N SER A 726 0.97 3.95 52.74
CA SER A 726 -0.02 4.90 52.14
C SER A 726 0.00 6.44 52.34
N SER A 727 -0.28 7.19 51.26
CA SER A 727 -1.61 7.79 50.97
C SER A 727 -1.64 8.71 49.72
N MET A 728 -2.84 8.90 49.13
CA MET A 728 -3.14 9.82 48.01
C MET A 728 -3.71 11.16 48.54
N PRO A 729 -3.64 12.28 47.79
CA PRO A 729 -4.80 12.69 46.98
C PRO A 729 -4.45 13.43 45.67
N ALA A 730 -5.47 13.77 44.86
CA ALA A 730 -5.36 14.42 43.56
C ALA A 730 -5.64 15.95 43.58
N ALA A 731 -5.13 16.67 42.56
CA ALA A 731 -5.57 18.01 42.17
C ALA A 731 -5.26 18.25 40.67
N ALA A 732 -5.99 19.16 40.01
CA ALA A 732 -5.84 19.50 38.59
C ALA A 732 -5.56 21.00 38.42
N LEU A 733 -5.02 21.42 37.25
CA LEU A 733 -5.13 22.80 36.73
C LEU A 733 -4.75 22.90 35.24
N ASN A 734 -5.26 23.94 34.56
CA ASN A 734 -5.09 24.20 33.12
C ASN A 734 -3.77 24.93 32.80
N THR A 735 -3.26 24.83 31.57
CA THR A 735 -3.23 25.97 30.59
C THR A 735 -2.56 25.63 29.24
N ASN A 736 -2.96 26.38 28.21
CA ASN A 736 -2.38 26.54 26.87
C ASN A 736 -2.24 28.07 26.62
N PRO A 737 -1.60 28.58 25.55
CA PRO A 737 -0.70 27.97 24.56
C PRO A 737 0.65 28.74 24.43
N PHE A 738 1.51 28.44 23.44
CA PHE A 738 2.33 29.46 22.74
C PHE A 738 2.85 28.97 21.36
N SER A 739 3.24 29.92 20.50
CA SER A 739 3.62 29.72 19.08
C SER A 739 5.11 30.08 18.82
N PRO A 740 5.73 29.62 17.72
CA PRO A 740 7.19 29.75 17.51
C PRO A 740 7.63 31.12 16.92
N SER A 741 8.92 31.43 17.06
CA SER A 741 9.55 32.65 16.52
C SER A 741 10.92 32.39 15.88
N SER A 742 11.16 32.96 14.70
CA SER A 742 12.40 32.81 13.91
C SER A 742 13.56 33.70 14.40
N PRO A 743 14.83 33.30 14.17
CA PRO A 743 16.00 34.17 14.38
C PRO A 743 16.34 35.02 13.15
N GLY A 744 16.70 36.28 13.36
CA GLY A 744 17.27 37.19 12.34
C GLY A 744 18.80 37.34 12.45
N PRO A 745 19.45 38.05 11.51
CA PRO A 745 20.90 38.16 11.43
C PRO A 745 21.53 39.20 12.41
N PRO A 746 22.82 39.06 12.77
CA PRO A 746 23.54 40.01 13.61
C PRO A 746 23.96 41.29 12.87
N SER A 747 24.15 42.38 13.61
CA SER A 747 24.45 43.72 13.12
C SER A 747 25.94 44.09 13.14
N VAL A 748 26.26 45.20 12.45
CA VAL A 748 27.59 45.81 12.31
C VAL A 748 27.99 46.59 13.58
N ASP A 749 29.30 46.75 13.81
CA ASP A 749 29.87 47.80 14.66
C ASP A 749 31.00 48.55 13.93
N ALA A 750 31.30 49.80 14.33
CA ALA A 750 32.19 50.74 13.61
C ALA A 750 33.53 50.98 14.37
N ASP A 751 34.45 51.90 14.07
CA ASP A 751 34.61 52.98 13.08
C ASP A 751 36.13 53.29 12.92
N GLN A 752 36.57 53.80 11.74
CA GLN A 752 37.61 54.85 11.63
C GLN A 752 37.91 55.28 10.17
N ARG A 753 37.93 56.60 9.96
CA ARG A 753 38.34 57.33 8.73
C ARG A 753 39.77 57.91 8.92
N PRO A 754 40.53 58.24 7.87
CA PRO A 754 40.33 59.54 7.19
C PRO A 754 40.57 59.55 5.66
N GLU A 755 40.31 60.69 5.04
CA GLU A 755 40.46 61.05 3.61
C GLU A 755 41.57 62.14 3.43
N PRO A 756 41.70 62.85 2.28
CA PRO A 756 42.02 62.37 0.91
C PRO A 756 43.21 63.15 0.29
N HIS A 757 43.69 62.74 -0.90
CA HIS A 757 44.47 63.59 -1.82
C HIS A 757 44.13 63.30 -3.30
N ALA A 758 44.45 64.24 -4.22
CA ALA A 758 43.75 64.35 -5.50
C ALA A 758 44.63 64.57 -6.76
N GLY A 759 44.34 63.78 -7.81
CA GLY A 759 44.62 64.05 -9.24
C GLY A 759 46.10 64.02 -9.70
N PRO A 760 46.38 64.31 -11.00
CA PRO A 760 45.43 64.49 -12.12
C PRO A 760 45.80 63.79 -13.45
N VAL A 761 44.80 63.65 -14.33
CA VAL A 761 44.81 63.71 -15.82
C VAL A 761 46.11 63.47 -16.61
N VAL A 762 46.08 62.49 -17.52
CA VAL A 762 46.62 62.60 -18.91
C VAL A 762 45.62 61.95 -19.88
N ARG A 763 45.45 62.54 -21.08
CA ARG A 763 44.76 61.94 -22.24
C ARG A 763 45.78 61.40 -23.23
N GLN A 764 45.40 60.40 -24.02
CA GLN A 764 45.83 60.36 -25.42
C GLN A 764 44.82 59.62 -26.30
N ASP A 765 44.21 60.34 -27.22
CA ASP A 765 43.60 59.79 -28.42
C ASP A 765 44.73 59.36 -29.38
N ASP A 766 44.50 58.34 -30.20
CA ASP A 766 44.93 58.40 -31.60
C ASP A 766 44.04 57.55 -32.51
N SER A 767 44.04 57.83 -33.80
CA SER A 767 43.02 57.32 -34.74
C SER A 767 43.56 57.03 -36.14
N LEU A 768 42.73 56.42 -37.00
CA LEU A 768 43.02 56.05 -38.39
C LEU A 768 44.00 54.84 -38.51
N THR A 769 44.10 54.07 -39.60
CA THR A 769 43.58 54.25 -40.97
C THR A 769 42.91 52.97 -41.52
N SER A 770 42.00 53.18 -42.48
CA SER A 770 41.33 52.17 -43.31
C SER A 770 42.28 51.36 -44.20
N ARG A 771 41.88 50.13 -44.59
CA ARG A 771 42.17 49.64 -45.95
C ARG A 771 41.18 48.57 -46.44
N GLU A 772 40.86 48.62 -47.73
CA GLU A 772 39.94 47.71 -48.44
C GLU A 772 40.68 46.55 -49.15
N GLY A 773 39.96 45.49 -49.52
CA GLY A 773 40.44 44.36 -50.32
C GLY A 773 39.63 43.08 -50.06
N ARG A 774 38.44 42.90 -50.62
CA ARG A 774 38.11 42.53 -52.03
C ARG A 774 38.40 41.06 -52.36
N LEU A 775 37.31 40.27 -52.44
CA LEU A 775 36.91 39.29 -53.49
C LEU A 775 38.04 38.67 -54.34
N ASP A 776 38.16 37.35 -54.51
CA ASP A 776 37.21 36.50 -55.27
C ASP A 776 37.44 34.96 -55.00
N PRO A 777 36.73 33.98 -55.65
CA PRO A 777 36.40 32.70 -55.01
C PRO A 777 36.81 31.41 -55.80
N THR A 778 36.13 30.29 -55.48
CA THR A 778 36.19 28.94 -56.11
C THR A 778 37.38 28.04 -55.64
N ALA A 779 37.30 26.70 -55.66
CA ALA A 779 36.27 25.79 -56.20
C ALA A 779 36.22 24.43 -55.45
N ARG A 780 35.06 23.75 -55.61
CA ARG A 780 34.71 22.37 -55.20
C ARG A 780 34.37 22.15 -53.73
#